data_AF-A0A3A8HQI5-F1
#
_entry.id   AF-A0A3A8HQI5-F1
#
_cell.length_a   1.000
_cell.length_b   1.000
_cell.length_c   1.000
_cell.angle_alpha   90.00
_cell.angle_beta   90.00
_cell.angle_gamma   90.00
#
_symmetry.space_group_name_H-M   'P 1'
#
loop_
_entity.id
_entity.type
_entity.pdbx_description
1 polymer ?
#
loop_
_entity_poly.entity_id
_entity_poly.type
_entity_poly.pdbx_seq_one_letter_code
_entity_poly.pdbx_strand_id
1 'polypeptide(L)'
;MHTDTQDAPAGRETLLGYRVGTELSAAASFGAHFSPGRLVQLSLEHLTLHLESRTVPRKGQAASVVVGEGERWATALDAEVIGVNDARPEVSLRFVAPPLDAGRRIVGLLESLRDNGLLLTPETRPVWREQIDRADRVARICEALASRQARGVLRTQDGQRVEVTASFFEPLQDMFGWRLHGALPPGPFTVEAFGYSSVVHLQGEAARVEGDLLVMPVPTSIVRFRHRWLRRTQASPSCTLDFDHPLWPQVHVSRGLLDVSYEGLSFLTEPGEDLMYPGLRLPVVEVALDGHAPVRLRAEVRNISSTPNGRRCGVCVRPLDAEGARAWRALVEAQAHPTTKVEGDWNDSTWKLFERSGYFRLPGKEPVKFTSLREQFDQTQDKLQENPRLGYRVVRPAEDGMEATLSVLKPYAGSWMAHQLARYQPANSRSTAREALRDIYLRGYEPTQADPEVKWFFAYCEANVRWVRYTKFDFATWYAHTGQTCLVPFRLMEGEVDGTWTAPAGIELDTPTAEERARFFEKVATSRPEAYREALDLVPERFDLSATRTGWGEAGLSRERELVVARHEGKAVALAVFESAQPGLNLFNVLDGVRLVPLEEDSRPEVQDAFVALLGRAAEWYRARDRKVFVHYVEGTCVEYAERVSLADLGDGKLWVMSARLLPEFLEHLCESTTPRAA
;
A
#
# COMPACT_ATOMS: atom_id res chain seq x y z
N MET A 1 -7.15 4.85 -2.18
CA MET A 1 -8.17 4.19 -3.02
C MET A 1 -9.44 3.97 -2.18
N HIS A 2 -10.17 5.04 -1.88
CA HIS A 2 -11.53 4.97 -1.35
C HIS A 2 -12.48 5.25 -2.52
N THR A 3 -12.92 4.19 -3.18
CA THR A 3 -14.26 4.23 -3.75
C THR A 3 -15.20 4.07 -2.57
N ASP A 4 -15.89 5.16 -2.23
CA ASP A 4 -17.28 5.10 -1.81
C ASP A 4 -18.03 4.29 -2.88
N THR A 5 -17.94 2.97 -2.81
CA THR A 5 -19.06 2.16 -3.27
C THR A 5 -20.18 2.46 -2.29
N GLN A 6 -21.05 3.35 -2.72
CA GLN A 6 -22.46 3.43 -2.32
C GLN A 6 -23.22 2.13 -2.64
N ASP A 7 -22.59 0.97 -2.38
CA ASP A 7 -23.23 -0.32 -2.22
C ASP A 7 -23.09 -0.74 -0.75
N ALA A 8 -23.62 0.12 0.12
CA ALA A 8 -24.15 -0.34 1.39
C ALA A 8 -25.68 -0.37 1.28
N PRO A 9 -26.26 -1.53 0.93
CA PRO A 9 -27.56 -1.85 1.50
C PRO A 9 -27.69 -3.32 1.95
N ALA A 10 -26.67 -3.89 2.61
CA ALA A 10 -26.82 -5.22 3.27
C ALA A 10 -25.89 -5.56 4.46
N GLY A 11 -24.84 -4.78 4.76
CA GLY A 11 -23.69 -5.28 5.54
C GLY A 11 -23.63 -5.00 7.05
N ARG A 12 -24.53 -4.20 7.64
CA ARG A 12 -24.40 -3.82 9.07
C ARG A 12 -24.91 -4.90 10.02
N GLU A 13 -26.06 -5.50 9.70
CA GLU A 13 -26.64 -6.57 10.52
C GLU A 13 -25.80 -7.85 10.46
N THR A 14 -25.01 -8.08 9.40
CA THR A 14 -24.14 -9.26 9.28
C THR A 14 -22.93 -9.28 10.22
N LEU A 15 -22.56 -8.14 10.84
CA LEU A 15 -21.37 -8.00 11.68
C LEU A 15 -21.67 -7.79 13.19
N LEU A 16 -22.94 -7.64 13.57
CA LEU A 16 -23.36 -7.30 14.94
C LEU A 16 -23.40 -8.54 15.85
N GLY A 17 -22.24 -8.97 16.34
CA GLY A 17 -22.10 -10.14 17.22
C GLY A 17 -21.88 -11.44 16.47
N TYR A 18 -22.17 -12.55 17.14
CA TYR A 18 -21.90 -13.88 16.64
C TYR A 18 -23.13 -14.52 16.04
N ARG A 19 -22.99 -15.09 14.85
CA ARG A 19 -24.02 -15.95 14.27
C ARG A 19 -23.96 -17.34 14.88
N VAL A 20 -25.14 -17.88 15.18
CA VAL A 20 -25.31 -19.16 15.86
C VAL A 20 -25.75 -20.20 14.85
N GLY A 21 -25.00 -21.30 14.72
CA GLY A 21 -25.22 -22.35 13.71
C GLY A 21 -26.32 -23.36 14.06
N THR A 22 -26.85 -23.35 15.28
CA THR A 22 -27.69 -24.42 15.85
C THR A 22 -29.08 -23.96 16.31
N GLU A 23 -29.92 -24.88 16.80
CA GLU A 23 -31.28 -24.66 17.31
C GLU A 23 -31.31 -24.15 18.76
N LEU A 24 -30.48 -23.16 19.10
CA LEU A 24 -30.64 -22.48 20.39
C LEU A 24 -31.98 -21.75 20.39
N SER A 25 -32.85 -22.14 21.30
CA SER A 25 -34.16 -21.52 21.46
C SER A 25 -34.03 -20.30 22.35
N ALA A 26 -34.71 -19.23 21.96
CA ALA A 26 -34.86 -18.02 22.72
C ALA A 26 -36.31 -17.56 22.57
N ALA A 27 -36.89 -17.08 23.65
CA ALA A 27 -38.25 -16.61 23.65
C ALA A 27 -38.28 -15.10 23.86
N ALA A 28 -39.11 -14.43 23.05
CA ALA A 28 -39.39 -13.02 23.19
C ALA A 28 -40.86 -12.81 23.51
N SER A 29 -41.14 -12.01 24.54
CA SER A 29 -42.47 -11.50 24.84
C SER A 29 -42.65 -10.11 24.26
N PHE A 30 -43.72 -9.92 23.49
CA PHE A 30 -44.09 -8.64 22.88
C PHE A 30 -45.41 -8.16 23.51
N GLY A 31 -45.35 -7.64 24.74
CA GLY A 31 -46.54 -7.34 25.54
C GLY A 31 -47.07 -8.58 26.27
N ALA A 32 -48.31 -9.00 26.01
CA ALA A 32 -48.92 -10.18 26.64
C ALA A 32 -48.67 -11.50 25.88
N HIS A 33 -48.04 -11.43 24.71
CA HIS A 33 -47.84 -12.59 23.83
C HIS A 33 -46.39 -13.06 23.88
N PHE A 34 -46.21 -14.29 24.33
CA PHE A 34 -44.94 -15.00 24.32
C PHE A 34 -44.75 -15.69 22.96
N SER A 35 -43.63 -15.45 22.30
CA SER A 35 -43.29 -16.07 21.02
C SER A 35 -41.95 -16.79 21.14
N PRO A 36 -41.93 -18.14 21.13
CA PRO A 36 -40.69 -18.88 21.01
C PRO A 36 -40.07 -18.66 19.62
N GLY A 37 -38.75 -18.76 19.56
CA GLY A 37 -38.00 -18.60 18.34
C GLY A 37 -36.60 -19.19 18.45
N ARG A 38 -35.95 -19.32 17.29
CA ARG A 38 -34.56 -19.75 17.19
C ARG A 38 -33.63 -18.55 17.19
N LEU A 39 -32.59 -18.58 18.01
CA LEU A 39 -31.53 -17.58 18.02
C LEU A 39 -30.69 -17.69 16.75
N VAL A 40 -30.63 -16.60 15.98
CA VAL A 40 -29.84 -16.48 14.75
C VAL A 40 -28.51 -15.78 15.04
N GLN A 41 -28.55 -14.73 15.85
CA GLN A 41 -27.40 -13.87 16.12
C GLN A 41 -27.48 -13.30 17.54
N LEU A 42 -26.35 -13.21 18.22
CA LEU A 42 -26.27 -12.69 19.59
C LEU A 42 -25.00 -11.84 19.81
N SER A 43 -25.19 -10.69 20.45
CA SER A 43 -24.16 -9.79 20.93
C SER A 43 -24.55 -9.26 22.32
N LEU A 44 -23.76 -8.33 22.88
CA LEU A 44 -24.09 -7.70 24.17
C LEU A 44 -25.09 -6.54 24.06
N GLU A 45 -25.41 -6.11 22.84
CA GLU A 45 -26.35 -5.02 22.54
C GLU A 45 -27.53 -5.48 21.68
N HIS A 46 -27.38 -6.57 20.94
CA HIS A 46 -28.31 -7.01 19.92
C HIS A 46 -28.54 -8.51 19.96
N LEU A 47 -29.73 -8.93 19.55
CA LEU A 47 -30.01 -10.33 19.23
C LEU A 47 -30.99 -10.40 18.05
N THR A 48 -30.87 -11.43 17.24
CA THR A 48 -31.82 -11.73 16.15
C THR A 48 -32.45 -13.08 16.38
N LEU A 49 -33.78 -13.13 16.35
CA LEU A 49 -34.58 -14.36 16.49
C LEU A 49 -35.29 -14.67 15.19
N HIS A 50 -35.35 -15.93 14.83
CA HIS A 50 -36.33 -16.45 13.88
C HIS A 50 -37.55 -16.96 14.66
N LEU A 51 -38.65 -16.23 14.64
CA LEU A 51 -39.86 -16.56 15.39
C LEU A 51 -40.62 -17.74 14.76
N GLU A 52 -41.21 -18.60 15.60
CA GLU A 52 -42.07 -19.69 15.15
C GLU A 52 -43.48 -19.19 14.76
N SER A 53 -43.94 -18.11 15.39
CA SER A 53 -45.23 -17.48 15.09
C SER A 53 -45.15 -16.51 13.91
N ARG A 54 -46.25 -16.40 13.14
CA ARG A 54 -46.43 -15.40 12.08
C ARG A 54 -46.88 -14.02 12.59
N THR A 55 -47.12 -13.84 13.88
CA THR A 55 -47.38 -12.49 14.44
C THR A 55 -46.09 -11.68 14.48
N VAL A 56 -45.93 -10.83 13.46
CA VAL A 56 -44.76 -9.99 13.27
C VAL A 56 -44.85 -8.73 14.16
N PRO A 57 -43.89 -8.48 15.07
CA PRO A 57 -43.88 -7.29 15.91
C PRO A 57 -43.57 -6.03 15.09
N ARG A 58 -43.85 -4.84 15.63
CA ARG A 58 -43.56 -3.57 14.94
C ARG A 58 -42.19 -3.03 15.34
N LYS A 59 -41.51 -2.36 14.40
CA LYS A 59 -40.30 -1.59 14.73
C LYS A 59 -40.61 -0.53 15.81
N GLY A 60 -39.75 -0.44 16.82
CA GLY A 60 -39.92 0.38 18.02
C GLY A 60 -40.74 -0.27 19.13
N GLN A 61 -41.26 -1.48 18.93
CA GLN A 61 -42.03 -2.19 19.95
C GLN A 61 -41.10 -2.70 21.07
N ALA A 62 -41.48 -2.45 22.32
CA ALA A 62 -40.80 -3.02 23.47
C ALA A 62 -41.01 -4.54 23.55
N ALA A 63 -39.97 -5.24 23.95
CA ALA A 63 -39.94 -6.68 24.10
C ALA A 63 -39.19 -7.07 25.38
N SER A 64 -39.51 -8.23 25.93
CA SER A 64 -38.75 -8.85 27.01
C SER A 64 -38.23 -10.20 26.52
N VAL A 65 -36.92 -10.42 26.56
CA VAL A 65 -36.28 -11.57 25.92
C VAL A 65 -35.59 -12.45 26.94
N VAL A 66 -35.77 -13.77 26.78
CA VAL A 66 -35.05 -14.82 27.52
C VAL A 66 -34.37 -15.72 26.49
N VAL A 67 -33.05 -15.85 26.55
CA VAL A 67 -32.28 -16.76 25.66
C VAL A 67 -32.06 -18.09 26.39
N GLY A 68 -32.27 -19.24 25.77
CA GLY A 68 -31.92 -20.55 26.36
C GLY A 68 -33.04 -21.22 27.17
N GLU A 69 -34.11 -21.65 26.48
CA GLU A 69 -35.18 -22.46 27.07
C GLU A 69 -34.71 -23.92 27.25
N GLY A 70 -34.79 -24.48 28.48
CA GLY A 70 -34.47 -25.90 28.76
C GLY A 70 -33.28 -26.22 29.68
N GLU A 71 -33.10 -25.45 30.76
CA GLU A 71 -32.06 -25.54 31.81
C GLU A 71 -30.87 -24.56 31.64
N ARG A 72 -31.01 -23.40 32.31
CA ARG A 72 -29.99 -22.40 32.73
C ARG A 72 -29.92 -21.02 32.05
N TRP A 73 -31.04 -20.39 31.71
CA TRP A 73 -31.10 -18.92 31.62
C TRP A 73 -32.44 -18.39 32.13
N ALA A 74 -32.43 -17.56 33.18
CA ALA A 74 -33.64 -17.12 33.89
C ALA A 74 -33.71 -15.60 34.10
N THR A 75 -32.97 -14.79 33.35
CA THR A 75 -33.08 -13.32 33.44
C THR A 75 -33.68 -12.77 32.17
N ALA A 76 -34.88 -12.21 32.28
CA ALA A 76 -35.52 -11.47 31.21
C ALA A 76 -34.78 -10.14 30.98
N LEU A 77 -34.50 -9.83 29.72
CA LEU A 77 -33.85 -8.59 29.31
C LEU A 77 -34.81 -7.72 28.52
N ASP A 78 -34.92 -6.46 28.92
CA ASP A 78 -35.68 -5.48 28.16
C ASP A 78 -34.98 -5.20 26.83
N ALA A 79 -35.76 -5.19 25.76
CA ALA A 79 -35.31 -4.98 24.40
C ALA A 79 -36.32 -4.16 23.60
N GLU A 80 -35.86 -3.64 22.47
CA GLU A 80 -36.66 -2.89 21.51
C GLU A 80 -36.48 -3.51 20.12
N VAL A 81 -37.55 -3.69 19.37
CA VAL A 81 -37.52 -4.20 18.00
C VAL A 81 -36.93 -3.13 17.07
N ILE A 82 -35.78 -3.40 16.46
CA ILE A 82 -35.08 -2.46 15.58
C ILE A 82 -35.29 -2.75 14.09
N GLY A 83 -35.62 -3.99 13.76
CA GLY A 83 -35.81 -4.45 12.39
C GLY A 83 -36.61 -5.74 12.34
N VAL A 84 -37.40 -5.88 11.28
CA VAL A 84 -38.17 -7.09 11.02
C VAL A 84 -38.04 -7.42 9.54
N ASN A 85 -37.71 -8.66 9.25
CA ASN A 85 -37.72 -9.18 7.90
C ASN A 85 -39.08 -9.84 7.67
N ASP A 86 -39.82 -9.40 6.64
CA ASP A 86 -41.14 -9.96 6.35
C ASP A 86 -41.05 -11.25 5.49
N ALA A 87 -39.92 -11.46 4.79
CA ALA A 87 -39.71 -12.61 3.90
C ALA A 87 -39.21 -13.87 4.63
N ARG A 88 -38.65 -13.70 5.82
CA ARG A 88 -38.26 -14.73 6.80
C ARG A 88 -38.66 -14.16 8.15
N PRO A 89 -39.38 -14.86 9.06
CA PRO A 89 -39.86 -14.28 10.32
C PRO A 89 -38.71 -13.99 11.33
N GLU A 90 -37.69 -13.25 10.89
CA GLU A 90 -36.53 -12.83 11.63
C GLU A 90 -36.78 -11.43 12.21
N VAL A 91 -36.62 -11.32 13.53
CA VAL A 91 -36.81 -10.08 14.28
C VAL A 91 -35.48 -9.73 14.94
N SER A 92 -34.98 -8.54 14.63
CA SER A 92 -33.79 -7.96 15.24
C SER A 92 -34.19 -7.07 16.40
N LEU A 93 -33.59 -7.32 17.57
CA LEU A 93 -33.88 -6.70 18.84
C LEU A 93 -32.60 -6.06 19.40
N ARG A 94 -32.73 -4.89 20.03
CA ARG A 94 -31.67 -4.20 20.75
C ARG A 94 -31.97 -4.17 22.24
N PHE A 95 -31.03 -4.58 23.08
CA PHE A 95 -31.20 -4.50 24.53
C PHE A 95 -31.28 -3.04 25.01
N VAL A 96 -32.15 -2.76 25.96
CA VAL A 96 -32.30 -1.46 26.59
C VAL A 96 -31.48 -1.44 27.88
N ALA A 97 -30.32 -0.75 27.85
CA ALA A 97 -29.42 -0.59 29.00
C ALA A 97 -29.16 -1.89 29.79
N PRO A 98 -28.64 -2.95 29.14
CA PRO A 98 -28.46 -4.25 29.79
C PRO A 98 -27.55 -4.13 31.03
N PRO A 99 -27.90 -4.73 32.18
CA PRO A 99 -27.02 -4.73 33.36
C PRO A 99 -25.68 -5.43 33.08
N LEU A 100 -24.60 -5.01 33.76
CA LEU A 100 -23.26 -5.55 33.57
C LEU A 100 -23.21 -7.09 33.76
N ASP A 101 -23.88 -7.60 34.80
CA ASP A 101 -23.93 -9.04 35.06
C ASP A 101 -24.64 -9.82 33.95
N ALA A 102 -25.64 -9.21 33.29
CA ALA A 102 -26.26 -9.80 32.12
C ALA A 102 -25.27 -9.87 30.94
N GLY A 103 -24.48 -8.81 30.72
CA GLY A 103 -23.39 -8.79 29.76
C GLY A 103 -22.38 -9.92 29.99
N ARG A 104 -21.90 -10.08 31.23
CA ARG A 104 -20.97 -11.16 31.62
C ARG A 104 -21.55 -12.55 31.35
N ARG A 105 -22.85 -12.76 31.65
CA ARG A 105 -23.55 -14.03 31.38
C ARG A 105 -23.69 -14.30 29.87
N ILE A 106 -23.99 -13.29 29.06
CA ILE A 106 -24.05 -13.43 27.61
C ILE A 106 -22.68 -13.83 27.04
N VAL A 107 -21.60 -13.20 27.50
CA VAL A 107 -20.24 -13.60 27.08
C VAL A 107 -19.94 -15.04 27.46
N GLY A 108 -20.27 -15.46 28.69
CA GLY A 108 -20.09 -16.86 29.12
C GLY A 108 -20.83 -17.87 28.25
N LEU A 109 -22.06 -17.54 27.84
CA LEU A 109 -22.81 -18.35 26.86
C LEU A 109 -22.08 -18.41 25.52
N LEU A 110 -21.69 -17.25 24.97
CA LEU A 110 -21.00 -17.17 23.68
C LEU A 110 -19.68 -17.95 23.66
N GLU A 111 -18.91 -17.91 24.76
CA GLU A 111 -17.68 -18.70 24.89
C GLU A 111 -17.98 -20.20 24.94
N SER A 112 -19.00 -20.64 25.70
CA SER A 112 -19.46 -22.03 25.70
C SER A 112 -19.90 -22.50 24.30
N LEU A 113 -20.66 -21.67 23.57
CA LEU A 113 -21.06 -21.99 22.21
C LEU A 113 -19.86 -22.09 21.26
N ARG A 114 -18.86 -21.23 21.43
CA ARG A 114 -17.63 -21.29 20.64
C ARG A 114 -16.83 -22.56 20.91
N ASP A 115 -16.59 -22.87 22.17
CA ASP A 115 -15.77 -24.03 22.56
C ASP A 115 -16.40 -25.36 22.12
N ASN A 116 -17.73 -25.38 21.97
CA ASN A 116 -18.49 -26.50 21.39
C ASN A 116 -18.64 -26.44 19.86
N GLY A 117 -18.02 -25.47 19.17
CA GLY A 117 -18.07 -25.35 17.71
C GLY A 117 -19.42 -24.91 17.12
N LEU A 118 -20.29 -24.29 17.94
CA LEU A 118 -21.67 -23.94 17.57
C LEU A 118 -21.81 -22.51 17.02
N LEU A 119 -20.75 -21.70 17.08
CA LEU A 119 -20.72 -20.39 16.44
C LEU A 119 -20.19 -20.48 15.01
N LEU A 120 -20.84 -19.78 14.08
CA LEU A 120 -20.32 -19.65 12.72
C LEU A 120 -19.03 -18.84 12.76
N THR A 121 -17.96 -19.41 12.22
CA THR A 121 -16.68 -18.72 12.11
C THR A 121 -16.74 -17.72 10.95
N PRO A 122 -16.29 -16.47 11.12
CA PRO A 122 -16.21 -15.53 10.01
C PRO A 122 -15.29 -16.06 8.90
N GLU A 123 -15.81 -16.22 7.69
CA GLU A 123 -14.99 -16.57 6.53
C GLU A 123 -14.15 -15.37 6.09
N THR A 124 -12.82 -15.50 6.13
CA THR A 124 -11.91 -14.52 5.53
C THR A 124 -11.59 -14.91 4.10
N ARG A 125 -12.26 -14.30 3.12
CA ARG A 125 -11.90 -14.47 1.71
C ARG A 125 -10.60 -13.71 1.40
N PRO A 126 -9.68 -14.30 0.63
CA PRO A 126 -8.49 -13.58 0.19
C PRO A 126 -8.89 -12.42 -0.73
N VAL A 127 -8.27 -11.26 -0.54
CA VAL A 127 -8.41 -10.09 -1.42
C VAL A 127 -7.59 -10.23 -2.70
N TRP A 128 -6.59 -11.12 -2.69
CA TRP A 128 -5.76 -11.43 -3.84
C TRP A 128 -5.36 -12.91 -3.85
N ARG A 129 -5.35 -13.50 -5.03
CA ARG A 129 -4.84 -14.85 -5.29
C ARG A 129 -4.03 -14.82 -6.59
N GLU A 130 -2.83 -15.37 -6.56
CA GLU A 130 -1.95 -15.45 -7.71
C GLU A 130 -1.36 -16.85 -7.83
N GLN A 131 -1.41 -17.41 -9.04
CA GLN A 131 -0.64 -18.60 -9.40
C GLN A 131 0.73 -18.13 -9.94
N ILE A 132 1.81 -18.67 -9.38
CA ILE A 132 3.19 -18.35 -9.77
C ILE A 132 3.85 -19.63 -10.29
N ASP A 133 4.16 -19.67 -11.57
CA ASP A 133 4.72 -20.83 -12.29
C ASP A 133 6.06 -20.52 -12.99
N ARG A 134 6.49 -19.25 -13.00
CA ARG A 134 7.80 -18.85 -13.50
C ARG A 134 8.91 -19.40 -12.60
N ALA A 135 9.70 -20.33 -13.13
CA ALA A 135 10.77 -21.02 -12.40
C ALA A 135 11.73 -20.05 -11.66
N ASP A 136 12.14 -18.95 -12.30
CA ASP A 136 13.03 -17.96 -11.69
C ASP A 136 12.39 -17.24 -10.49
N ARG A 137 11.07 -17.02 -10.53
CA ARG A 137 10.32 -16.41 -9.43
C ARG A 137 10.01 -17.42 -8.33
N VAL A 138 9.63 -18.64 -8.68
CA VAL A 138 9.39 -19.71 -7.69
C VAL A 138 10.65 -20.00 -6.88
N ALA A 139 11.80 -20.14 -7.55
CA ALA A 139 13.08 -20.35 -6.87
C ALA A 139 13.44 -19.20 -5.93
N ARG A 140 13.26 -17.94 -6.36
CA ARG A 140 13.49 -16.77 -5.49
C ARG A 140 12.60 -16.75 -4.25
N ILE A 141 11.33 -17.12 -4.39
CA ILE A 141 10.40 -17.20 -3.25
C ILE A 141 10.87 -18.27 -2.27
N CYS A 142 11.20 -19.47 -2.75
CA CYS A 142 11.68 -20.56 -1.89
C CYS A 142 13.00 -20.22 -1.20
N GLU A 143 13.96 -19.64 -1.92
CA GLU A 143 15.22 -19.13 -1.36
C GLU A 143 14.94 -18.09 -0.26
N ALA A 144 14.03 -17.14 -0.52
CA ALA A 144 13.68 -16.12 0.45
C ALA A 144 12.99 -16.69 1.70
N LEU A 145 12.14 -17.70 1.56
CA LEU A 145 11.49 -18.38 2.68
C LEU A 145 12.53 -19.11 3.54
N ALA A 146 13.43 -19.87 2.92
CA ALA A 146 14.50 -20.60 3.62
C ALA A 146 15.48 -19.65 4.32
N SER A 147 16.02 -18.65 3.61
CA SER A 147 16.98 -17.68 4.18
C SER A 147 16.40 -16.88 5.36
N ARG A 148 15.07 -16.70 5.42
CA ARG A 148 14.39 -16.01 6.51
C ARG A 148 13.91 -16.93 7.61
N GLN A 149 14.10 -18.25 7.47
CA GLN A 149 13.49 -19.25 8.33
C GLN A 149 11.99 -18.98 8.49
N ALA A 150 11.31 -18.78 7.36
CA ALA A 150 9.91 -18.40 7.34
C ALA A 150 9.06 -19.45 8.08
N ARG A 151 8.24 -18.98 9.01
CA ARG A 151 7.27 -19.82 9.70
C ARG A 151 6.16 -20.21 8.75
N GLY A 152 5.58 -21.38 8.97
CA GLY A 152 4.42 -21.84 8.23
C GLY A 152 3.60 -22.85 9.01
N VAL A 153 2.56 -23.33 8.36
CA VAL A 153 1.69 -24.39 8.87
C VAL A 153 1.50 -25.42 7.77
N LEU A 154 1.72 -26.67 8.10
CA LEU A 154 1.40 -27.80 7.24
C LEU A 154 -0.05 -28.21 7.54
N ARG A 155 -0.89 -28.24 6.50
CA ARG A 155 -2.32 -28.52 6.61
C ARG A 155 -2.71 -29.73 5.76
N THR A 156 -3.43 -30.69 6.37
CA THR A 156 -4.03 -31.83 5.65
C THR A 156 -5.43 -31.52 5.16
N GLN A 157 -5.97 -32.38 4.28
CA GLN A 157 -7.37 -32.27 3.83
C GLN A 157 -8.38 -32.37 4.99
N ASP A 158 -8.07 -33.17 6.02
CA ASP A 158 -8.90 -33.34 7.22
C ASP A 158 -8.76 -32.19 8.23
N GLY A 159 -7.99 -31.16 7.89
CA GLY A 159 -7.86 -29.93 8.69
C GLY A 159 -6.85 -30.01 9.85
N GLN A 160 -6.08 -31.10 9.97
CA GLN A 160 -4.97 -31.17 10.92
C GLN A 160 -3.89 -30.14 10.57
N ARG A 161 -3.23 -29.58 11.59
CA ARG A 161 -2.24 -28.51 11.45
C ARG A 161 -1.00 -28.81 12.25
N VAL A 162 0.16 -28.63 11.62
CA VAL A 162 1.47 -28.74 12.27
C VAL A 162 2.30 -27.51 11.94
N GLU A 163 2.88 -26.88 12.96
CA GLU A 163 3.78 -25.75 12.73
C GLU A 163 5.07 -26.22 12.06
N VAL A 164 5.53 -25.45 11.08
CA VAL A 164 6.77 -25.71 10.35
C VAL A 164 7.62 -24.46 10.22
N THR A 165 8.89 -24.64 9.92
CA THR A 165 9.82 -23.54 9.63
C THR A 165 10.69 -23.89 8.44
N ALA A 166 10.74 -23.04 7.41
CA ALA A 166 11.61 -23.25 6.26
C ALA A 166 13.06 -23.36 6.73
N SER A 167 13.79 -24.38 6.26
CA SER A 167 15.12 -24.71 6.76
C SER A 167 16.22 -24.51 5.72
N PHE A 168 16.06 -25.06 4.52
CA PHE A 168 17.07 -24.98 3.46
C PHE A 168 16.41 -25.04 2.08
N PHE A 169 17.07 -24.51 1.06
CA PHE A 169 16.62 -24.56 -0.33
C PHE A 169 17.79 -24.86 -1.25
N GLU A 170 17.76 -26.02 -1.91
CA GLU A 170 18.83 -26.54 -2.77
C GLU A 170 18.27 -26.86 -4.17
N PRO A 171 18.18 -25.86 -5.06
CA PRO A 171 17.54 -26.04 -6.36
C PRO A 171 18.29 -26.98 -7.30
N LEU A 172 19.61 -27.13 -7.14
CA LEU A 172 20.41 -28.04 -7.97
C LEU A 172 20.17 -29.52 -7.63
N GLN A 173 19.74 -29.81 -6.41
CA GLN A 173 19.41 -31.16 -5.95
C GLN A 173 17.90 -31.41 -5.92
N ASP A 174 17.12 -30.45 -6.40
CA ASP A 174 15.65 -30.47 -6.33
C ASP A 174 15.12 -30.70 -4.90
N MET A 175 15.63 -29.95 -3.92
CA MET A 175 15.21 -30.09 -2.52
C MET A 175 14.82 -28.78 -1.85
N PHE A 176 13.72 -28.82 -1.10
CA PHE A 176 13.28 -27.79 -0.17
C PHE A 176 12.93 -28.43 1.18
N GLY A 177 13.65 -28.06 2.23
CA GLY A 177 13.46 -28.59 3.57
C GLY A 177 12.69 -27.67 4.51
N TRP A 178 11.87 -28.28 5.38
CA TRP A 178 11.10 -27.65 6.43
C TRP A 178 11.33 -28.39 7.76
N ARG A 179 11.61 -27.68 8.84
CA ARG A 179 11.62 -28.26 10.19
C ARG A 179 10.20 -28.43 10.71
N LEU A 180 9.87 -29.61 11.20
CA LEU A 180 8.58 -29.96 11.82
C LEU A 180 8.62 -29.65 13.33
N HIS A 181 7.56 -29.02 13.84
CA HIS A 181 7.35 -28.80 15.28
C HIS A 181 6.21 -29.68 15.81
N GLY A 182 6.22 -30.96 15.43
CA GLY A 182 5.19 -31.93 15.79
C GLY A 182 5.25 -33.20 14.95
N ALA A 183 4.33 -34.13 15.21
CA ALA A 183 4.20 -35.34 14.41
C ALA A 183 3.67 -35.01 13.01
N LEU A 184 4.27 -35.58 11.97
CA LEU A 184 3.78 -35.40 10.61
C LEU A 184 2.39 -36.06 10.46
N PRO A 185 1.38 -35.34 9.95
CA PRO A 185 0.07 -35.91 9.71
C PRO A 185 0.07 -36.73 8.39
N PRO A 186 -0.85 -37.70 8.22
CA PRO A 186 -0.96 -38.46 6.99
C PRO A 186 -1.26 -37.56 5.78
N GLY A 187 -0.57 -37.78 4.66
CA GLY A 187 -0.69 -36.97 3.45
C GLY A 187 -1.96 -37.24 2.63
N PRO A 188 -2.27 -36.41 1.61
CA PRO A 188 -1.50 -35.25 1.12
C PRO A 188 -1.70 -33.98 1.95
N PHE A 189 -0.73 -33.06 1.89
CA PHE A 189 -0.78 -31.80 2.62
C PHE A 189 -0.31 -30.60 1.80
N THR A 190 -0.76 -29.42 2.23
CA THR A 190 -0.30 -28.12 1.74
C THR A 190 0.53 -27.44 2.82
N VAL A 191 1.70 -26.92 2.45
CA VAL A 191 2.49 -26.04 3.32
C VAL A 191 2.06 -24.60 3.09
N GLU A 192 1.50 -23.97 4.11
CA GLU A 192 1.14 -22.55 4.16
C GLU A 192 2.30 -21.77 4.81
N ALA A 193 3.13 -21.11 4.01
CA ALA A 193 4.29 -20.35 4.49
C ALA A 193 4.00 -18.85 4.54
N PHE A 194 4.40 -18.17 5.62
CA PHE A 194 4.17 -16.74 5.79
C PHE A 194 5.28 -15.91 5.13
N GLY A 195 4.91 -15.15 4.09
CA GLY A 195 5.76 -14.15 3.45
C GLY A 195 5.78 -12.82 4.21
N TYR A 196 6.14 -11.72 3.54
CA TYR A 196 6.23 -10.41 4.18
C TYR A 196 4.85 -9.85 4.60
N SER A 197 3.85 -10.12 3.78
CA SER A 197 2.48 -9.58 3.84
C SER A 197 1.42 -10.52 3.22
N SER A 198 1.82 -11.73 2.84
CA SER A 198 1.02 -12.74 2.13
C SER A 198 1.33 -14.14 2.66
N VAL A 199 0.49 -15.11 2.28
CA VAL A 199 0.68 -16.54 2.57
C VAL A 199 0.92 -17.26 1.27
N VAL A 200 1.91 -18.14 1.27
CA VAL A 200 2.36 -18.89 0.10
C VAL A 200 2.00 -20.36 0.31
N HIS A 201 1.28 -20.96 -0.63
CA HIS A 201 0.85 -22.35 -0.57
C HIS A 201 1.72 -23.20 -1.49
N LEU A 202 2.35 -24.23 -0.91
CA LEU A 202 3.17 -25.21 -1.60
C LEU A 202 2.54 -26.60 -1.46
N GLN A 203 2.44 -27.34 -2.56
CA GLN A 203 1.90 -28.70 -2.53
C GLN A 203 3.00 -29.70 -2.13
N GLY A 204 2.73 -30.51 -1.10
CA GLY A 204 3.69 -31.45 -0.51
C GLY A 204 3.51 -32.91 -0.96
N GLU A 205 3.06 -33.16 -2.19
CA GLU A 205 2.64 -34.51 -2.65
C GLU A 205 3.76 -35.57 -2.60
N ALA A 206 5.01 -35.18 -2.81
CA ALA A 206 6.18 -36.08 -2.84
C ALA A 206 7.15 -35.83 -1.67
N ALA A 207 6.64 -35.34 -0.54
CA ALA A 207 7.47 -35.00 0.59
C ALA A 207 7.83 -36.23 1.44
N ARG A 208 9.06 -36.25 1.97
CA ARG A 208 9.64 -37.33 2.79
C ARG A 208 10.13 -36.77 4.12
N VAL A 209 10.09 -37.58 5.17
CA VAL A 209 10.60 -37.18 6.50
C VAL A 209 11.98 -37.77 6.72
N GLU A 210 12.93 -36.91 7.09
CA GLU A 210 14.27 -37.26 7.52
C GLU A 210 14.52 -36.67 8.91
N GLY A 211 14.29 -37.45 9.96
CA GLY A 211 14.37 -36.94 11.34
C GLY A 211 13.28 -35.91 11.63
N ASP A 212 13.66 -34.69 12.01
CA ASP A 212 12.76 -33.55 12.22
C ASP A 212 12.52 -32.71 10.96
N LEU A 213 13.09 -33.11 9.82
CA LEU A 213 12.99 -32.41 8.55
C LEU A 213 11.98 -33.07 7.64
N LEU A 214 11.07 -32.26 7.10
CA LEU A 214 10.28 -32.58 5.94
C LEU A 214 10.99 -32.05 4.69
N VAL A 215 11.39 -32.95 3.80
CA VAL A 215 12.04 -32.62 2.53
C VAL A 215 11.05 -32.85 1.40
N MET A 216 10.85 -31.84 0.56
CA MET A 216 10.00 -31.90 -0.63
C MET A 216 10.80 -31.48 -1.88
N PRO A 217 10.39 -31.92 -3.09
CA PRO A 217 10.96 -31.39 -4.31
C PRO A 217 10.72 -29.88 -4.44
N VAL A 218 11.54 -29.19 -5.24
CA VAL A 218 11.30 -27.77 -5.51
C VAL A 218 9.96 -27.64 -6.22
N PRO A 219 9.04 -26.80 -5.72
CA PRO A 219 7.76 -26.61 -6.38
C PRO A 219 7.98 -26.06 -7.79
N THR A 220 7.25 -26.60 -8.77
CA THR A 220 7.17 -26.02 -10.11
C THR A 220 6.20 -24.85 -10.17
N SER A 221 5.25 -24.80 -9.23
CA SER A 221 4.33 -23.69 -9.07
C SER A 221 3.92 -23.48 -7.61
N ILE A 222 3.51 -22.27 -7.31
CA ILE A 222 3.14 -21.79 -5.99
C ILE A 222 1.86 -20.97 -6.10
N VAL A 223 1.00 -21.02 -5.08
CA VAL A 223 -0.16 -20.12 -4.99
C VAL A 223 0.05 -19.11 -3.88
N ARG A 224 0.03 -17.81 -4.20
CA ARG A 224 0.11 -16.73 -3.22
C ARG A 224 -1.30 -16.24 -2.90
N PHE A 225 -1.60 -16.12 -1.62
CA PHE A 225 -2.84 -15.56 -1.09
C PHE A 225 -2.56 -14.33 -0.24
N ARG A 226 -3.41 -13.32 -0.39
CA ARG A 226 -3.41 -12.13 0.47
C ARG A 226 -4.78 -11.95 1.06
N HIS A 227 -4.85 -11.77 2.37
CA HIS A 227 -6.11 -11.48 3.08
C HIS A 227 -6.25 -10.01 3.48
N ARG A 228 -5.17 -9.21 3.37
CA ARG A 228 -5.13 -7.81 3.80
C ARG A 228 -4.35 -6.96 2.81
N TRP A 229 -4.89 -5.78 2.51
CA TRP A 229 -4.22 -4.80 1.67
C TRP A 229 -3.03 -4.14 2.38
N LEU A 230 -3.27 -3.74 3.63
CA LEU A 230 -2.27 -3.09 4.47
C LEU A 230 -1.58 -4.12 5.35
N ARG A 231 -0.24 -4.06 5.36
CA ARG A 231 0.57 -4.90 6.23
C ARG A 231 0.32 -4.53 7.70
N ARG A 232 0.31 -5.56 8.54
CA ARG A 232 0.36 -5.42 10.00
C ARG A 232 1.79 -5.66 10.45
N THR A 233 2.27 -4.81 11.35
CA THR A 233 3.55 -5.00 12.03
C THR A 233 3.29 -5.41 13.46
N GLN A 234 4.17 -6.26 14.00
CA GLN A 234 4.12 -6.60 15.42
C GLN A 234 4.34 -5.34 16.25
N ALA A 235 3.54 -5.17 17.29
CA ALA A 235 3.69 -4.05 18.20
C ALA A 235 4.76 -4.35 19.25
N SER A 236 5.49 -3.32 19.68
CA SER A 236 6.41 -3.38 20.81
C SER A 236 5.64 -3.61 22.12
N PRO A 237 6.25 -4.23 23.14
CA PRO A 237 5.60 -4.44 24.44
C PRO A 237 5.12 -3.16 25.12
N SER A 238 5.72 -2.01 24.80
CA SER A 238 5.36 -0.68 25.30
C SER A 238 4.14 -0.06 24.61
N CYS A 239 3.57 -0.72 23.59
CA CYS A 239 2.44 -0.20 22.86
C CYS A 239 1.14 -0.75 23.47
N THR A 240 0.35 0.13 24.10
CA THR A 240 -0.86 -0.22 24.83
C THR A 240 -2.09 0.47 24.26
N LEU A 241 -3.26 -0.07 24.58
CA LEU A 241 -4.54 0.56 24.31
C LEU A 241 -5.37 0.68 25.60
N ASP A 242 -6.13 1.76 25.68
CA ASP A 242 -6.96 2.07 26.84
C ASP A 242 -8.31 2.65 26.40
N PHE A 243 -9.41 2.16 26.98
CA PHE A 243 -10.75 2.71 26.76
C PHE A 243 -11.75 2.31 27.85
N ASP A 244 -12.83 3.08 27.98
CA ASP A 244 -13.99 2.72 28.79
C ASP A 244 -15.05 2.03 27.93
N HIS A 245 -15.61 0.93 28.41
CA HIS A 245 -16.60 0.17 27.64
C HIS A 245 -17.88 1.00 27.41
N PRO A 246 -18.39 1.13 26.16
CA PRO A 246 -19.45 2.08 25.84
C PRO A 246 -20.82 1.74 26.45
N LEU A 247 -21.08 0.46 26.74
CA LEU A 247 -22.30 0.05 27.46
C LEU A 247 -22.15 0.12 28.99
N TRP A 248 -20.91 0.06 29.49
CA TRP A 248 -20.60 -0.03 30.92
C TRP A 248 -19.32 0.76 31.21
N PRO A 249 -19.39 2.10 31.33
CA PRO A 249 -18.21 2.95 31.48
C PRO A 249 -17.34 2.62 32.71
N GLN A 250 -17.89 1.91 33.70
CA GLN A 250 -17.13 1.38 34.84
C GLN A 250 -16.18 0.23 34.49
N VAL A 251 -16.32 -0.37 33.30
CA VAL A 251 -15.41 -1.40 32.78
C VAL A 251 -14.34 -0.68 31.97
N HIS A 252 -13.19 -0.46 32.61
CA HIS A 252 -12.01 0.10 31.99
C HIS A 252 -11.13 -1.03 31.43
N VAL A 253 -10.77 -0.94 30.15
CA VAL A 253 -9.97 -1.95 29.45
C VAL A 253 -8.61 -1.36 29.13
N SER A 254 -7.55 -2.01 29.64
CA SER A 254 -6.16 -1.70 29.35
C SER A 254 -5.43 -2.97 28.90
N ARG A 255 -4.86 -2.96 27.68
CA ARG A 255 -4.26 -4.14 27.05
C ARG A 255 -3.02 -3.78 26.23
N GLY A 256 -2.04 -4.68 26.23
CA GLY A 256 -0.90 -4.61 25.30
C GLY A 256 -1.32 -4.98 23.88
N LEU A 257 -0.78 -4.27 22.90
CA LEU A 257 -1.05 -4.53 21.49
C LEU A 257 -0.21 -5.71 20.97
N LEU A 258 -0.82 -6.52 20.11
CA LEU A 258 -0.14 -7.60 19.37
C LEU A 258 0.41 -7.09 18.04
N ASP A 259 -0.39 -6.32 17.31
CA ASP A 259 -0.01 -5.71 16.05
C ASP A 259 -0.75 -4.41 15.77
N VAL A 260 -0.15 -3.59 14.91
CA VAL A 260 -0.69 -2.33 14.39
C VAL A 260 -0.53 -2.26 12.86
N SER A 261 -1.37 -1.44 12.24
CA SER A 261 -1.37 -1.10 10.81
C SER A 261 -2.06 0.26 10.65
N TYR A 262 -1.95 0.88 9.47
CA TYR A 262 -2.56 2.19 9.24
C TYR A 262 -4.08 2.26 9.49
N GLU A 263 -4.80 1.14 9.38
CA GLU A 263 -6.27 1.09 9.54
C GLU A 263 -6.76 0.17 10.66
N GLY A 264 -5.87 -0.43 11.44
CA GLY A 264 -6.29 -1.40 12.45
C GLY A 264 -5.19 -1.87 13.37
N LEU A 265 -5.61 -2.51 14.45
CA LEU A 265 -4.76 -3.09 15.48
C LEU A 265 -5.34 -4.41 15.98
N SER A 266 -4.59 -5.15 16.79
CA SER A 266 -5.16 -6.25 17.57
C SER A 266 -4.51 -6.42 18.93
N PHE A 267 -5.23 -7.05 19.85
CA PHE A 267 -4.80 -7.34 21.21
C PHE A 267 -5.42 -8.66 21.72
N LEU A 268 -4.91 -9.19 22.83
CA LEU A 268 -5.57 -10.30 23.54
C LEU A 268 -6.66 -9.74 24.46
N THR A 269 -7.88 -10.23 24.31
CA THR A 269 -9.01 -9.85 25.15
C THR A 269 -9.33 -10.96 26.15
N GLU A 270 -9.74 -10.57 27.35
CA GLU A 270 -10.18 -11.48 28.41
C GLU A 270 -11.71 -11.57 28.42
N PRO A 271 -12.29 -12.72 28.02
CA PRO A 271 -13.74 -12.91 28.02
C PRO A 271 -14.35 -12.71 29.42
N GLY A 272 -15.40 -11.91 29.50
CA GLY A 272 -16.11 -11.64 30.76
C GLY A 272 -15.53 -10.47 31.57
N GLU A 273 -14.30 -10.04 31.29
CA GLU A 273 -13.74 -8.79 31.82
C GLU A 273 -13.91 -7.65 30.82
N ASP A 274 -13.38 -7.82 29.60
CA ASP A 274 -13.34 -6.74 28.59
C ASP A 274 -14.69 -6.60 27.85
N LEU A 275 -15.48 -7.67 27.84
CA LEU A 275 -16.81 -7.72 27.22
C LEU A 275 -16.81 -7.38 25.73
N MET A 276 -15.76 -7.78 25.02
CA MET A 276 -15.61 -7.53 23.58
C MET A 276 -16.50 -8.45 22.72
N TYR A 277 -17.07 -7.90 21.65
CA TYR A 277 -17.81 -8.66 20.63
C TYR A 277 -17.68 -8.02 19.24
N PRO A 278 -17.76 -8.81 18.14
CA PRO A 278 -17.77 -8.27 16.78
C PRO A 278 -18.87 -7.23 16.58
N GLY A 279 -18.54 -6.10 15.95
CA GLY A 279 -19.45 -4.98 15.73
C GLY A 279 -19.46 -3.93 16.86
N LEU A 280 -18.86 -4.21 18.02
CA LEU A 280 -18.72 -3.23 19.11
C LEU A 280 -17.95 -1.99 18.61
N ARG A 281 -18.56 -0.82 18.78
CA ARG A 281 -17.95 0.47 18.46
C ARG A 281 -17.43 1.15 19.70
N LEU A 282 -16.17 1.52 19.66
CA LEU A 282 -15.49 2.25 20.72
C LEU A 282 -15.36 3.72 20.25
N PRO A 283 -16.12 4.66 20.84
CA PRO A 283 -16.12 6.05 20.39
C PRO A 283 -14.76 6.73 20.54
N VAL A 284 -14.03 6.37 21.60
CA VAL A 284 -12.69 6.84 21.91
C VAL A 284 -11.89 5.66 22.46
N VAL A 285 -10.78 5.36 21.80
CA VAL A 285 -9.70 4.51 22.28
C VAL A 285 -8.44 5.34 22.27
N GLU A 286 -7.66 5.27 23.34
CA GLU A 286 -6.34 5.86 23.40
C GLU A 286 -5.30 4.77 23.15
N VAL A 287 -4.35 5.05 22.27
CA VAL A 287 -3.20 4.17 22.01
C VAL A 287 -1.95 4.91 22.42
N ALA A 288 -1.18 4.31 23.33
CA ALA A 288 0.06 4.87 23.82
C ALA A 288 1.27 4.08 23.30
N LEU A 289 2.38 4.78 23.15
CA LEU A 289 3.69 4.22 22.85
C LEU A 289 4.73 5.05 23.60
N ASP A 290 5.64 4.40 24.33
CA ASP A 290 6.71 5.08 25.06
C ASP A 290 7.46 6.10 24.16
N GLY A 291 7.60 7.33 24.66
CA GLY A 291 8.26 8.42 23.94
C GLY A 291 7.39 9.14 22.91
N HIS A 292 6.12 8.77 22.75
CA HIS A 292 5.15 9.42 21.86
C HIS A 292 3.95 9.95 22.64
N ALA A 293 3.32 10.99 22.11
CA ALA A 293 2.02 11.46 22.64
C ALA A 293 0.94 10.40 22.38
N PRO A 294 0.01 10.16 23.32
CA PRO A 294 -1.09 9.23 23.12
C PRO A 294 -1.98 9.65 21.94
N VAL A 295 -2.45 8.65 21.19
CA VAL A 295 -3.25 8.85 19.98
C VAL A 295 -4.69 8.44 20.24
N ARG A 296 -5.64 9.35 20.01
CA ARG A 296 -7.07 9.09 20.18
C ARG A 296 -7.72 8.66 18.87
N LEU A 297 -8.44 7.55 18.91
CA LEU A 297 -9.01 6.87 17.75
C LEU A 297 -10.48 6.49 18.01
N ARG A 298 -11.30 6.45 16.96
CA ARG A 298 -12.53 5.65 16.91
C ARG A 298 -12.16 4.22 16.53
N ALA A 299 -12.83 3.25 17.12
CA ALA A 299 -12.57 1.85 16.84
C ALA A 299 -13.85 1.04 16.61
N GLU A 300 -13.75 0.00 15.78
CA GLU A 300 -14.82 -1.00 15.60
C GLU A 300 -14.20 -2.40 15.63
N VAL A 301 -14.72 -3.25 16.51
CA VAL A 301 -14.30 -4.66 16.61
C VAL A 301 -14.74 -5.39 15.35
N ARG A 302 -13.80 -5.94 14.61
CA ARG A 302 -14.05 -6.64 13.33
C ARG A 302 -14.14 -8.13 13.50
N ASN A 303 -13.33 -8.70 14.39
CA ASN A 303 -13.34 -10.12 14.69
C ASN A 303 -12.82 -10.42 16.10
N ILE A 304 -13.22 -11.58 16.60
CA ILE A 304 -12.62 -12.21 17.78
C ILE A 304 -12.35 -13.67 17.40
N SER A 305 -11.09 -14.09 17.52
CA SER A 305 -10.64 -15.42 17.10
C SER A 305 -9.87 -16.11 18.23
N SER A 306 -10.03 -17.43 18.34
CA SER A 306 -9.25 -18.24 19.28
C SER A 306 -7.81 -18.41 18.80
N THR A 307 -6.86 -18.27 19.73
CA THR A 307 -5.43 -18.52 19.54
C THR A 307 -4.92 -19.38 20.70
N PRO A 308 -3.72 -20.01 20.60
CA PRO A 308 -3.13 -20.72 21.72
C PRO A 308 -2.92 -19.86 22.98
N ASN A 309 -2.79 -18.54 22.81
CA ASN A 309 -2.49 -17.59 23.89
C ASN A 309 -3.75 -16.87 24.41
N GLY A 310 -4.95 -17.29 24.02
CA GLY A 310 -6.23 -16.67 24.41
C GLY A 310 -7.03 -16.14 23.23
N ARG A 311 -7.94 -15.19 23.49
CA ARG A 311 -8.81 -14.60 22.46
C ARG A 311 -8.18 -13.37 21.84
N ARG A 312 -7.95 -13.40 20.53
CA ARG A 312 -7.44 -12.25 19.78
C ARG A 312 -8.60 -11.40 19.29
N CYS A 313 -8.61 -10.12 19.67
CA CYS A 313 -9.54 -9.10 19.23
C CYS A 313 -8.91 -8.27 18.11
N GLY A 314 -9.48 -8.33 16.90
CA GLY A 314 -9.06 -7.52 15.76
C GLY A 314 -9.95 -6.30 15.58
N VAL A 315 -9.35 -5.11 15.54
CA VAL A 315 -10.06 -3.83 15.55
C VAL A 315 -9.66 -3.00 14.33
N CYS A 316 -10.65 -2.36 13.70
CA CYS A 316 -10.42 -1.30 12.71
C CYS A 316 -10.43 0.04 13.44
N VAL A 317 -9.48 0.92 13.14
CA VAL A 317 -9.34 2.23 13.80
C VAL A 317 -9.39 3.37 12.80
N ARG A 318 -9.88 4.53 13.25
CA ARG A 318 -9.86 5.79 12.51
C ARG A 318 -9.48 6.94 13.43
N PRO A 319 -8.55 7.81 13.04
CA PRO A 319 -8.25 9.03 13.78
C PRO A 319 -9.48 9.91 13.98
N LEU A 320 -9.54 10.64 15.10
CA LEU A 320 -10.63 11.57 15.40
C LEU A 320 -10.56 12.85 14.54
N ASP A 321 -9.36 13.29 14.21
CA ASP A 321 -9.06 14.51 13.45
C ASP A 321 -7.74 14.37 12.66
N ALA A 322 -7.33 15.45 12.00
CA ALA A 322 -6.12 15.48 11.16
C ALA A 322 -4.82 15.39 11.96
N GLU A 323 -4.80 15.87 13.21
CA GLU A 323 -3.62 15.79 14.08
C GLU A 323 -3.42 14.37 14.58
N GLY A 324 -4.49 13.74 15.07
CA GLY A 324 -4.52 12.32 15.40
C GLY A 324 -4.18 11.44 14.20
N ALA A 325 -4.51 11.85 12.97
CA ALA A 325 -4.12 11.12 11.77
C ALA A 325 -2.60 11.15 11.52
N ARG A 326 -1.96 12.31 11.77
CA ARG A 326 -0.49 12.42 11.72
C ARG A 326 0.16 11.60 12.83
N ALA A 327 -0.35 11.71 14.06
CA ALA A 327 0.19 11.00 15.22
C ALA A 327 0.04 9.48 15.08
N TRP A 328 -1.12 8.99 14.63
CA TRP A 328 -1.34 7.57 14.36
C TRP A 328 -0.40 7.03 13.30
N ARG A 329 -0.23 7.78 12.20
CA ARG A 329 0.72 7.44 11.13
C ARG A 329 2.13 7.31 11.69
N ALA A 330 2.61 8.31 12.43
CA ALA A 330 3.94 8.32 13.03
C ALA A 330 4.16 7.13 13.98
N LEU A 331 3.15 6.79 14.80
CA LEU A 331 3.19 5.63 15.70
C LEU A 331 3.32 4.31 14.92
N VAL A 332 2.46 4.07 13.94
CA VAL A 332 2.52 2.86 13.09
C VAL A 332 3.87 2.77 12.38
N GLU A 333 4.36 3.89 11.90
CA GLU A 333 5.63 4.01 11.18
C GLU A 333 6.87 3.76 12.06
N ALA A 334 6.84 4.16 13.32
CA ALA A 334 7.89 3.85 14.30
C ALA A 334 7.96 2.34 14.59
N GLN A 335 6.81 1.67 14.61
CA GLN A 335 6.69 0.22 14.81
C GLN A 335 7.08 -0.56 13.55
N ALA A 336 6.68 -0.09 12.36
CA ALA A 336 6.88 -0.82 11.10
C ALA A 336 8.28 -0.65 10.51
N HIS A 337 8.94 0.49 10.76
CA HIS A 337 10.22 0.85 10.15
C HIS A 337 11.23 1.41 11.16
N PRO A 338 11.63 0.63 12.18
CA PRO A 338 12.46 1.12 13.28
C PRO A 338 13.87 1.58 12.86
N THR A 339 14.35 1.18 11.68
CA THR A 339 15.69 1.51 11.15
C THR A 339 15.72 2.76 10.28
N THR A 340 14.57 3.39 10.03
CA THR A 340 14.46 4.53 9.11
C THR A 340 13.72 5.69 9.74
N LYS A 341 13.97 6.90 9.24
CA LYS A 341 13.30 8.13 9.67
C LYS A 341 12.85 8.93 8.46
N VAL A 342 11.86 9.81 8.68
CA VAL A 342 11.44 10.83 7.71
C VAL A 342 11.53 12.24 8.29
N GLU A 343 11.41 12.36 9.62
CA GLU A 343 11.53 13.62 10.34
C GLU A 343 12.98 13.89 10.79
N GLY A 344 13.33 15.17 10.87
CA GLY A 344 14.62 15.67 11.34
C GLY A 344 15.37 16.51 10.29
N ASP A 345 16.35 17.28 10.74
CA ASP A 345 17.23 18.02 9.84
C ASP A 345 18.29 17.07 9.24
N TRP A 346 18.02 16.64 8.01
CA TRP A 346 18.89 15.73 7.26
C TRP A 346 19.52 16.39 6.03
N ASN A 347 19.37 17.71 5.84
CA ASN A 347 19.76 18.38 4.59
C ASN A 347 21.27 18.26 4.33
N ASP A 348 22.11 18.68 5.29
CA ASP A 348 23.58 18.56 5.18
C ASP A 348 24.04 17.10 5.06
N SER A 349 23.46 16.19 5.85
CA SER A 349 23.78 14.76 5.80
C SER A 349 23.41 14.11 4.45
N THR A 350 22.33 14.58 3.84
CA THR A 350 21.87 14.13 2.51
C THR A 350 22.82 14.61 1.43
N TRP A 351 23.22 15.89 1.47
CA TRP A 351 24.18 16.43 0.55
C TRP A 351 25.52 15.68 0.60
N LYS A 352 26.08 15.49 1.81
CA LYS A 352 27.30 14.70 2.03
C LYS A 352 27.14 13.25 1.56
N LEU A 353 25.96 12.66 1.70
CA LEU A 353 25.69 11.32 1.15
C LEU A 353 25.74 11.32 -0.38
N PHE A 354 25.17 12.31 -1.06
CA PHE A 354 25.24 12.40 -2.51
C PHE A 354 26.68 12.53 -3.01
N GLU A 355 27.53 13.31 -2.32
CA GLU A 355 28.94 13.45 -2.66
C GLU A 355 29.70 12.12 -2.54
N ARG A 356 29.60 11.43 -1.41
CA ARG A 356 30.37 10.20 -1.14
C ARG A 356 29.85 8.96 -1.87
N SER A 357 28.55 8.91 -2.17
CA SER A 357 27.94 7.78 -2.90
C SER A 357 28.19 7.82 -4.40
N GLY A 358 28.70 8.94 -4.91
CA GLY A 358 28.84 9.18 -6.35
C GLY A 358 27.52 9.58 -7.03
N TYR A 359 26.48 9.94 -6.27
CA TYR A 359 25.19 10.35 -6.83
C TYR A 359 25.33 11.50 -7.85
N PHE A 360 26.24 12.45 -7.60
CA PHE A 360 26.51 13.58 -8.51
C PHE A 360 27.32 13.22 -9.78
N ARG A 361 27.68 11.95 -9.98
CA ARG A 361 28.57 11.50 -11.07
C ARG A 361 27.81 10.72 -12.15
N LEU A 362 26.69 11.25 -12.63
CA LEU A 362 26.12 10.79 -13.90
C LEU A 362 27.07 11.15 -15.07
N PRO A 363 27.03 10.41 -16.20
CA PRO A 363 27.79 10.78 -17.39
C PRO A 363 27.64 12.28 -17.73
N GLY A 364 28.76 12.97 -17.93
CA GLY A 364 28.78 14.42 -18.24
C GLY A 364 28.57 15.38 -17.06
N LYS A 365 28.41 14.86 -15.83
CA LYS A 365 28.19 15.66 -14.61
C LYS A 365 29.35 15.54 -13.62
N GLU A 366 29.67 16.66 -13.01
CA GLU A 366 30.69 16.80 -11.97
C GLU A 366 30.05 17.39 -10.71
N PRO A 367 30.47 16.98 -9.49
CA PRO A 367 29.90 17.47 -8.23
C PRO A 367 29.81 19.00 -8.12
N VAL A 368 30.81 19.71 -8.66
CA VAL A 368 30.87 21.19 -8.65
C VAL A 368 29.67 21.84 -9.36
N LYS A 369 29.06 21.17 -10.35
CA LYS A 369 27.89 21.67 -11.07
C LYS A 369 26.63 21.72 -10.20
N PHE A 370 26.62 21.02 -9.06
CA PHE A 370 25.46 20.97 -8.16
C PHE A 370 25.59 21.94 -6.99
N THR A 371 26.78 22.49 -6.70
CA THR A 371 27.01 23.34 -5.53
C THR A 371 26.07 24.53 -5.46
N SER A 372 25.75 25.16 -6.60
CA SER A 372 24.81 26.28 -6.69
C SER A 372 23.35 25.89 -6.41
N LEU A 373 23.00 24.61 -6.48
CA LEU A 373 21.64 24.11 -6.23
C LEU A 373 21.38 23.78 -4.76
N ARG A 374 22.42 23.79 -3.91
CA ARG A 374 22.31 23.35 -2.51
C ARG A 374 21.27 24.14 -1.73
N GLU A 375 21.29 25.46 -1.82
CA GLU A 375 20.34 26.31 -1.10
C GLU A 375 18.89 26.05 -1.54
N GLN A 376 18.66 25.94 -2.85
CA GLN A 376 17.34 25.64 -3.41
C GLN A 376 16.86 24.24 -3.01
N PHE A 377 17.78 23.28 -2.95
CA PHE A 377 17.51 21.93 -2.47
C PHE A 377 17.06 21.97 -1.01
N ASP A 378 17.83 22.58 -0.11
CA ASP A 378 17.51 22.66 1.32
C ASP A 378 16.14 23.31 1.54
N GLN A 379 15.88 24.47 0.93
CA GLN A 379 14.59 25.16 1.00
C GLN A 379 13.41 24.32 0.50
N THR A 380 13.62 23.51 -0.54
CA THR A 380 12.57 22.65 -1.08
C THR A 380 12.31 21.44 -0.20
N GLN A 381 13.35 20.86 0.40
CA GLN A 381 13.20 19.76 1.35
C GLN A 381 12.44 20.20 2.61
N ASP A 382 12.71 21.41 3.10
CA ASP A 382 12.01 21.97 4.28
C ASP A 382 10.51 22.11 4.02
N LYS A 383 10.12 22.65 2.85
CA LYS A 383 8.70 22.74 2.45
C LYS A 383 8.03 21.38 2.33
N LEU A 384 8.73 20.36 1.81
CA LEU A 384 8.20 19.00 1.70
C LEU A 384 8.03 18.34 3.08
N GLN A 385 8.96 18.59 4.01
CA GLN A 385 8.87 18.08 5.38
C GLN A 385 7.63 18.59 6.11
N GLU A 386 7.23 19.84 5.86
CA GLU A 386 5.98 20.42 6.37
C GLU A 386 4.73 19.87 5.67
N ASN A 387 4.89 19.29 4.47
CA ASN A 387 3.80 18.84 3.60
C ASN A 387 3.99 17.38 3.13
N PRO A 388 3.98 16.38 4.04
CA PRO A 388 4.30 14.98 3.73
C PRO A 388 3.28 14.28 2.79
N ARG A 389 2.15 14.94 2.48
CA ARG A 389 1.20 14.49 1.44
C ARG A 389 1.72 14.74 0.02
N LEU A 390 2.65 15.68 -0.15
CA LEU A 390 3.26 16.02 -1.44
C LEU A 390 4.59 15.30 -1.66
N GLY A 391 5.27 14.91 -0.60
CA GLY A 391 6.51 14.15 -0.68
C GLY A 391 7.26 14.11 0.64
N TYR A 392 8.21 13.20 0.77
CA TYR A 392 9.08 13.09 1.93
C TYR A 392 10.38 12.38 1.57
N ARG A 393 11.40 12.64 2.39
CA ARG A 393 12.70 11.98 2.30
C ARG A 393 12.80 10.91 3.36
N VAL A 394 13.07 9.69 2.94
CA VAL A 394 13.34 8.56 3.82
C VAL A 394 14.84 8.46 4.02
N VAL A 395 15.28 8.42 5.27
CA VAL A 395 16.68 8.25 5.64
C VAL A 395 16.88 7.00 6.48
N ARG A 396 18.04 6.36 6.32
CA ARG A 396 18.55 5.35 7.24
C ARG A 396 19.76 5.93 7.98
N PRO A 397 19.60 6.35 9.25
CA PRO A 397 20.68 6.95 10.02
C PRO A 397 21.84 5.97 10.25
N ALA A 398 23.04 6.51 10.44
CA ALA A 398 24.24 5.79 10.89
C ALA A 398 24.97 6.65 11.93
N GLU A 399 25.90 6.06 12.71
CA GLU A 399 26.66 6.80 13.75
C GLU A 399 27.34 8.06 13.18
N ASP A 400 27.98 7.94 12.01
CA ASP A 400 28.66 9.04 11.31
C ASP A 400 27.77 9.73 10.24
N GLY A 401 26.47 9.85 10.52
CA GLY A 401 25.51 10.55 9.68
C GLY A 401 24.43 9.65 9.08
N MET A 402 24.58 9.29 7.80
CA MET A 402 23.52 8.55 7.07
C MET A 402 24.09 7.36 6.27
N GLU A 403 23.39 6.23 6.23
CA GLU A 403 23.78 5.09 5.39
C GLU A 403 23.09 5.14 4.01
N ALA A 404 21.81 5.50 3.99
CA ALA A 404 21.01 5.48 2.77
C ALA A 404 19.87 6.51 2.80
N THR A 405 19.46 6.95 1.62
CA THR A 405 18.32 7.86 1.44
C THR A 405 17.52 7.53 0.19
N LEU A 406 16.20 7.75 0.25
CA LEU A 406 15.27 7.69 -0.87
C LEU A 406 14.25 8.81 -0.72
N SER A 407 14.09 9.65 -1.73
CA SER A 407 13.01 10.63 -1.77
C SER A 407 11.82 10.06 -2.54
N VAL A 408 10.62 10.34 -2.05
CA VAL A 408 9.36 10.06 -2.74
C VAL A 408 8.49 11.31 -2.79
N LEU A 409 7.84 11.57 -3.91
CA LEU A 409 7.00 12.76 -4.07
C LEU A 409 5.79 12.49 -4.97
N LYS A 410 4.78 13.37 -4.94
CA LYS A 410 3.54 13.28 -5.72
C LYS A 410 3.48 14.43 -6.74
N PRO A 411 4.17 14.33 -7.91
CA PRO A 411 4.22 15.40 -8.90
C PRO A 411 2.99 15.47 -9.81
N TYR A 412 2.07 14.51 -9.68
CA TYR A 412 0.83 14.37 -10.46
C TYR A 412 -0.29 13.92 -9.53
N ALA A 413 -1.55 14.22 -9.87
CA ALA A 413 -2.68 14.09 -8.95
C ALA A 413 -2.87 12.66 -8.40
N GLY A 414 -2.52 11.64 -9.20
CA GLY A 414 -2.65 10.22 -8.84
C GLY A 414 -1.35 9.44 -8.74
N SER A 415 -0.18 10.08 -8.79
CA SER A 415 1.08 9.36 -9.02
C SER A 415 2.19 9.76 -8.06
N TRP A 416 2.80 8.74 -7.46
CA TRP A 416 3.98 8.89 -6.62
C TRP A 416 5.25 8.53 -7.39
N MET A 417 6.27 9.37 -7.29
CA MET A 417 7.57 9.21 -7.91
C MET A 417 8.61 8.86 -6.86
N ALA A 418 9.40 7.82 -7.10
CA ALA A 418 10.61 7.55 -6.33
C ALA A 418 11.83 8.13 -7.05
N HIS A 419 12.66 8.92 -6.35
CA HIS A 419 13.84 9.58 -6.92
C HIS A 419 14.95 9.80 -5.88
N GLN A 420 16.11 10.31 -6.30
CA GLN A 420 17.23 10.63 -5.41
C GLN A 420 17.67 9.47 -4.50
N LEU A 421 17.80 8.27 -5.08
CA LEU A 421 18.31 7.12 -4.36
C LEU A 421 19.82 7.25 -4.17
N ALA A 422 20.29 7.23 -2.92
CA ALA A 422 21.71 7.17 -2.63
C ALA A 422 22.00 6.27 -1.43
N ARG A 423 23.18 5.65 -1.46
CA ARG A 423 23.66 4.76 -0.40
C ARG A 423 25.17 4.80 -0.32
N TYR A 424 25.69 4.72 0.88
CA TYR A 424 27.10 4.56 1.17
C TYR A 424 27.25 3.50 2.27
N GLN A 425 28.30 2.67 2.24
CA GLN A 425 28.53 1.68 3.30
C GLN A 425 29.33 2.33 4.43
N PRO A 426 28.77 2.50 5.64
CA PRO A 426 29.54 2.95 6.80
C PRO A 426 30.55 1.88 7.20
N ALA A 427 31.73 2.30 7.69
CA ALA A 427 32.84 1.39 8.00
C ALA A 427 32.48 0.31 9.03
N ASN A 428 31.63 0.64 10.01
CA ASN A 428 31.23 -0.26 11.10
C ASN A 428 29.81 -0.82 10.93
N SER A 429 29.17 -0.65 9.77
CA SER A 429 27.80 -1.11 9.57
C SER A 429 27.75 -2.63 9.41
N ARG A 430 26.96 -3.28 10.28
CA ARG A 430 26.63 -4.71 10.17
C ARG A 430 25.52 -4.99 9.16
N SER A 431 24.79 -3.97 8.68
CA SER A 431 23.75 -4.18 7.68
C SER A 431 24.34 -4.30 6.28
N THR A 432 23.75 -5.21 5.52
CA THR A 432 24.06 -5.39 4.10
C THR A 432 23.48 -4.24 3.28
N ALA A 433 24.09 -3.98 2.12
CA ALA A 433 23.57 -2.99 1.17
C ALA A 433 22.11 -3.29 0.76
N ARG A 434 21.72 -4.57 0.67
CA ARG A 434 20.36 -4.98 0.31
C ARG A 434 19.36 -4.64 1.41
N GLU A 435 19.72 -4.83 2.68
CA GLU A 435 18.86 -4.49 3.81
C GLU A 435 18.67 -2.98 3.92
N ALA A 436 19.75 -2.20 3.81
CA ALA A 436 19.67 -0.74 3.85
C ALA A 436 18.75 -0.18 2.76
N LEU A 437 18.88 -0.67 1.53
CA LEU A 437 18.04 -0.26 0.40
C LEU A 437 16.61 -0.78 0.51
N ARG A 438 16.41 -2.02 0.97
CA ARG A 438 15.07 -2.58 1.22
C ARG A 438 14.33 -1.70 2.21
N ASP A 439 14.94 -1.37 3.34
CA ASP A 439 14.24 -0.69 4.43
C ASP A 439 13.81 0.74 4.03
N ILE A 440 14.66 1.50 3.31
CA ILE A 440 14.25 2.82 2.79
C ILE A 440 13.19 2.72 1.70
N TYR A 441 13.19 1.67 0.87
CA TYR A 441 12.13 1.44 -0.11
C TYR A 441 10.82 1.09 0.57
N LEU A 442 10.82 0.17 1.55
CA LEU A 442 9.62 -0.17 2.31
C LEU A 442 9.02 1.09 2.95
N ARG A 443 9.83 1.89 3.64
CA ARG A 443 9.37 3.17 4.22
C ARG A 443 8.98 4.20 3.15
N GLY A 444 9.59 4.18 1.98
CA GLY A 444 9.23 5.05 0.86
C GLY A 444 7.85 4.74 0.30
N TYR A 445 7.46 3.47 0.21
CA TYR A 445 6.24 3.06 -0.47
C TYR A 445 5.08 2.72 0.47
N GLU A 446 5.29 2.09 1.63
CA GLU A 446 4.18 1.67 2.52
C GLU A 446 3.27 2.83 2.97
N PRO A 447 3.78 4.01 3.39
CA PRO A 447 2.93 5.12 3.81
C PRO A 447 2.03 5.68 2.70
N THR A 448 2.45 5.54 1.44
CA THR A 448 1.66 6.02 0.29
C THR A 448 0.38 5.23 0.10
N GLN A 449 0.25 4.02 0.69
CA GLN A 449 -1.01 3.25 0.67
C GLN A 449 -2.14 3.95 1.41
N ALA A 450 -1.82 4.87 2.34
CA ALA A 450 -2.78 5.70 3.05
C ALA A 450 -3.24 6.92 2.23
N ASP A 451 -2.65 7.19 1.05
CA ASP A 451 -3.14 8.21 0.13
C ASP A 451 -4.42 7.71 -0.58
N PRO A 452 -5.58 8.35 -0.40
CA PRO A 452 -6.81 7.91 -1.06
C PRO A 452 -6.75 8.06 -2.58
N GLU A 453 -5.89 8.92 -3.11
CA GLU A 453 -5.79 9.27 -4.53
C GLU A 453 -4.70 8.51 -5.29
N VAL A 454 -3.86 7.72 -4.60
CA VAL A 454 -2.78 6.99 -5.26
C VAL A 454 -3.32 5.98 -6.28
N LYS A 455 -2.85 6.10 -7.52
CA LYS A 455 -3.17 5.23 -8.65
C LYS A 455 -1.93 4.61 -9.26
N TRP A 456 -0.82 5.34 -9.27
CA TRP A 456 0.41 4.94 -9.94
C TRP A 456 1.66 5.25 -9.12
N PHE A 457 2.68 4.44 -9.33
CA PHE A 457 4.04 4.66 -8.91
C PHE A 457 4.91 4.75 -10.15
N PHE A 458 5.87 5.68 -10.17
CA PHE A 458 6.82 5.75 -11.26
C PHE A 458 8.22 6.18 -10.82
N ALA A 459 9.20 5.99 -11.69
CA ALA A 459 10.56 6.50 -11.51
C ALA A 459 11.29 6.56 -12.85
N TYR A 460 12.08 7.62 -13.07
CA TYR A 460 13.11 7.65 -14.11
C TYR A 460 14.33 6.91 -13.59
N CYS A 461 14.61 5.76 -14.18
CA CYS A 461 15.63 4.84 -13.71
C CYS A 461 16.80 4.81 -14.69
N GLU A 462 18.02 4.95 -14.20
CA GLU A 462 19.21 4.62 -14.99
C GLU A 462 19.18 3.14 -15.39
N ALA A 463 19.44 2.84 -16.67
CA ALA A 463 19.23 1.51 -17.23
C ALA A 463 20.17 0.43 -16.66
N ASN A 464 21.37 0.82 -16.22
CA ASN A 464 22.45 -0.10 -15.87
C ASN A 464 22.57 -0.38 -14.36
N VAL A 465 21.77 0.27 -13.52
CA VAL A 465 21.82 0.04 -12.07
C VAL A 465 21.23 -1.33 -11.73
N ARG A 466 22.10 -2.27 -11.33
CA ARG A 466 21.72 -3.66 -11.01
C ARG A 466 20.58 -3.73 -10.00
N TRP A 467 20.61 -2.91 -8.94
CA TRP A 467 19.53 -2.80 -7.95
C TRP A 467 18.17 -2.56 -8.60
N VAL A 468 18.10 -1.57 -9.48
CA VAL A 468 16.86 -1.16 -10.13
C VAL A 468 16.38 -2.22 -11.12
N ARG A 469 17.30 -2.87 -11.83
CA ARG A 469 16.96 -3.96 -12.75
C ARG A 469 16.20 -5.09 -12.04
N TYR A 470 16.74 -5.64 -10.97
CA TYR A 470 16.10 -6.79 -10.33
C TYR A 470 14.89 -6.40 -9.47
N THR A 471 14.86 -5.20 -8.88
CA THR A 471 13.71 -4.77 -8.06
C THR A 471 12.55 -4.25 -8.90
N LYS A 472 12.81 -3.36 -9.87
CA LYS A 472 11.77 -2.66 -10.64
C LYS A 472 11.55 -3.29 -12.02
N PHE A 473 12.60 -3.52 -12.80
CA PHE A 473 12.43 -3.93 -14.21
C PHE A 473 11.92 -5.37 -14.34
N ASP A 474 12.50 -6.30 -13.58
CA ASP A 474 12.04 -7.70 -13.58
C ASP A 474 10.58 -7.77 -13.13
N PHE A 475 10.22 -7.08 -12.04
CA PHE A 475 8.84 -7.00 -11.56
C PHE A 475 7.88 -6.44 -12.61
N ALA A 476 8.21 -5.30 -13.22
CA ALA A 476 7.36 -4.70 -14.25
C ALA A 476 7.19 -5.62 -15.46
N THR A 477 8.22 -6.39 -15.81
CA THR A 477 8.15 -7.36 -16.92
C THR A 477 7.16 -8.49 -16.62
N TRP A 478 7.06 -8.96 -15.37
CA TRP A 478 6.11 -10.03 -15.01
C TRP A 478 4.65 -9.59 -15.14
N TYR A 479 4.36 -8.34 -14.87
CA TYR A 479 3.00 -7.79 -14.91
C TYR A 479 2.67 -6.99 -16.17
N ALA A 480 3.60 -6.86 -17.12
CA ALA A 480 3.38 -6.05 -18.33
C ALA A 480 2.13 -6.48 -19.12
N HIS A 481 1.85 -7.79 -19.14
CA HIS A 481 0.69 -8.37 -19.82
C HIS A 481 -0.66 -7.96 -19.21
N THR A 482 -0.70 -7.47 -17.97
CA THR A 482 -1.94 -7.02 -17.32
C THR A 482 -2.26 -5.55 -17.59
N GLY A 483 -1.36 -4.81 -18.26
CA GLY A 483 -1.46 -3.36 -18.44
C GLY A 483 -1.23 -2.54 -17.17
N GLN A 484 -0.96 -3.19 -16.03
CA GLN A 484 -0.75 -2.51 -14.74
C GLN A 484 0.69 -2.03 -14.53
N THR A 485 1.61 -2.34 -15.45
CA THR A 485 2.99 -1.87 -15.43
C THR A 485 3.41 -1.47 -16.83
N CYS A 486 4.40 -0.58 -16.93
CA CYS A 486 5.14 -0.40 -18.17
C CYS A 486 6.61 -0.05 -17.92
N LEU A 487 7.44 -0.37 -18.90
CA LEU A 487 8.84 0.04 -18.99
C LEU A 487 9.03 0.73 -20.33
N VAL A 488 9.28 2.04 -20.32
CA VAL A 488 9.52 2.81 -21.55
C VAL A 488 10.99 3.22 -21.58
N PRO A 489 11.80 2.70 -22.51
CA PRO A 489 13.19 3.14 -22.65
C PRO A 489 13.24 4.59 -23.14
N PHE A 490 14.24 5.33 -22.68
CA PHE A 490 14.54 6.66 -23.17
C PHE A 490 16.05 6.92 -23.08
N ARG A 491 16.54 7.88 -23.86
CA ARG A 491 17.86 8.49 -23.66
C ARG A 491 17.67 9.86 -23.03
N LEU A 492 18.38 10.11 -21.93
CA LEU A 492 18.24 11.34 -21.16
C LEU A 492 19.16 12.40 -21.76
N MET A 493 18.59 13.43 -22.37
CA MET A 493 19.35 14.50 -22.99
C MET A 493 19.10 15.83 -22.30
N GLU A 494 20.14 16.64 -22.14
CA GLU A 494 20.07 17.94 -21.48
C GLU A 494 20.30 19.07 -22.48
N GLY A 495 19.40 20.05 -22.49
CA GLY A 495 19.53 21.27 -23.27
C GLY A 495 19.95 22.44 -22.40
N GLU A 496 20.98 23.18 -22.82
CA GLU A 496 21.37 24.43 -22.18
C GLU A 496 20.44 25.57 -22.59
N VAL A 497 19.85 26.24 -21.60
CA VAL A 497 18.93 27.35 -21.83
C VAL A 497 19.64 28.51 -22.50
N ASP A 498 20.85 28.84 -22.05
CA ASP A 498 21.63 29.97 -22.55
C ASP A 498 22.43 29.63 -23.83
N GLY A 499 22.23 28.41 -24.38
CA GLY A 499 22.80 27.99 -25.67
C GLY A 499 22.24 28.77 -26.86
N THR A 500 22.92 28.65 -28.01
CA THR A 500 22.44 29.27 -29.26
C THR A 500 21.42 28.36 -29.95
N TRP A 501 20.16 28.80 -29.99
CA TRP A 501 19.07 28.07 -30.64
C TRP A 501 18.72 28.74 -31.96
N THR A 502 18.89 28.04 -33.08
CA THR A 502 18.54 28.56 -34.41
C THR A 502 17.18 28.01 -34.83
N ALA A 503 16.19 28.89 -35.00
CA ALA A 503 14.88 28.50 -35.47
C ALA A 503 14.94 28.11 -36.96
N PRO A 504 14.52 26.87 -37.33
CA PRO A 504 14.39 26.48 -38.73
C PRO A 504 13.37 27.35 -39.47
N ALA A 505 13.63 27.63 -40.74
CA ALA A 505 12.70 28.39 -41.57
C ALA A 505 11.43 27.57 -41.86
N GLY A 506 10.28 28.25 -41.95
CA GLY A 506 9.01 27.61 -42.33
C GLY A 506 8.32 26.79 -41.23
N ILE A 507 8.77 26.92 -39.97
CA ILE A 507 8.09 26.38 -38.79
C ILE A 507 7.49 27.51 -37.96
N GLU A 508 6.18 27.44 -37.73
CA GLU A 508 5.45 28.35 -36.85
C GLU A 508 5.13 27.65 -35.53
N LEU A 509 5.37 28.34 -34.41
CA LEU A 509 5.12 27.83 -33.06
C LEU A 509 4.02 28.65 -32.39
N ASP A 510 3.03 27.99 -31.79
CA ASP A 510 1.96 28.66 -31.05
C ASP A 510 1.27 27.70 -30.05
N THR A 511 0.22 28.19 -29.40
CA THR A 511 -0.73 27.39 -28.64
C THR A 511 -1.55 26.50 -29.59
N PRO A 512 -1.77 25.22 -29.27
CA PRO A 512 -2.59 24.34 -30.08
C PRO A 512 -4.07 24.75 -30.03
N THR A 513 -4.74 24.62 -31.17
CA THR A 513 -6.20 24.64 -31.26
C THR A 513 -6.81 23.43 -30.55
N ALA A 514 -8.12 23.45 -30.31
CA ALA A 514 -8.84 22.33 -29.69
C ALA A 514 -8.71 21.02 -30.51
N GLU A 515 -8.71 21.12 -31.84
CA GLU A 515 -8.54 19.98 -32.75
C GLU A 515 -7.12 19.41 -32.69
N GLU A 516 -6.10 20.25 -32.72
CA GLU A 516 -4.69 19.81 -32.59
C GLU A 516 -4.43 19.19 -31.21
N ARG A 517 -5.04 19.74 -30.15
CA ARG A 517 -5.01 19.15 -28.82
C ARG A 517 -5.69 17.77 -28.78
N ALA A 518 -6.81 17.59 -29.48
CA ALA A 518 -7.45 16.28 -29.59
C ALA A 518 -6.55 15.27 -30.32
N ARG A 519 -5.93 15.68 -31.44
CA ARG A 519 -4.95 14.86 -32.19
C ARG A 519 -3.74 14.49 -31.34
N PHE A 520 -3.25 15.39 -30.49
CA PHE A 520 -2.21 15.07 -29.52
C PHE A 520 -2.60 13.92 -28.59
N PHE A 521 -3.78 13.99 -27.97
CA PHE A 521 -4.22 12.93 -27.07
C PHE A 521 -4.45 11.60 -27.79
N GLU A 522 -5.00 11.63 -29.01
CA GLU A 522 -5.13 10.45 -29.86
C GLU A 522 -3.77 9.83 -30.18
N LYS A 523 -2.78 10.65 -30.55
CA LYS A 523 -1.42 10.19 -30.84
C LYS A 523 -0.75 9.60 -29.61
N VAL A 524 -0.90 10.24 -28.45
CA VAL A 524 -0.35 9.72 -27.19
C VAL A 524 -1.05 8.43 -26.80
N ALA A 525 -2.36 8.33 -26.94
CA ALA A 525 -3.15 7.12 -26.66
C ALA A 525 -2.77 5.92 -27.55
N THR A 526 -2.47 6.16 -28.82
CA THR A 526 -2.09 5.11 -29.79
C THR A 526 -0.63 4.70 -29.67
N SER A 527 0.27 5.60 -29.26
CA SER A 527 1.71 5.33 -29.17
C SER A 527 2.18 4.89 -27.78
N ARG A 528 1.41 5.15 -26.71
CA ARG A 528 1.83 4.90 -25.33
C ARG A 528 0.81 4.06 -24.55
N PRO A 529 1.29 3.12 -23.71
CA PRO A 529 0.41 2.31 -22.88
C PRO A 529 -0.36 3.19 -21.87
N GLU A 530 -1.52 2.71 -21.44
CA GLU A 530 -2.36 3.41 -20.47
C GLU A 530 -1.60 3.80 -19.20
N ALA A 531 -0.81 2.87 -18.63
CA ALA A 531 0.01 3.13 -17.45
C ALA A 531 0.91 4.37 -17.60
N TYR A 532 1.55 4.53 -18.75
CA TYR A 532 2.40 5.70 -19.03
C TYR A 532 1.59 7.00 -19.03
N ARG A 533 0.44 7.01 -19.72
CA ARG A 533 -0.38 8.21 -19.89
C ARG A 533 -1.03 8.63 -18.58
N GLU A 534 -1.61 7.67 -17.88
CA GLU A 534 -2.27 7.90 -16.61
C GLU A 534 -1.29 8.32 -15.50
N ALA A 535 -0.10 7.69 -15.44
CA ALA A 535 0.88 7.99 -14.40
C ALA A 535 1.50 9.40 -14.55
N LEU A 536 1.61 9.89 -15.78
CA LEU A 536 2.16 11.22 -16.07
C LEU A 536 1.07 12.28 -16.28
N ASP A 537 -0.21 11.99 -15.98
CA ASP A 537 -1.35 12.87 -16.27
C ASP A 537 -1.37 13.39 -17.73
N LEU A 538 -0.98 12.55 -18.69
CA LEU A 538 -1.04 12.84 -20.14
C LEU A 538 -2.41 12.42 -20.70
N VAL A 539 -3.47 12.75 -19.97
CA VAL A 539 -4.86 12.46 -20.30
C VAL A 539 -5.71 13.74 -20.25
N PRO A 540 -6.75 13.88 -21.10
CA PRO A 540 -7.45 15.15 -21.27
C PRO A 540 -7.93 15.81 -19.98
N GLU A 541 -8.41 15.01 -19.03
CA GLU A 541 -9.07 15.43 -17.78
C GLU A 541 -8.08 15.97 -16.74
N ARG A 542 -6.79 15.64 -16.86
CA ARG A 542 -5.76 16.01 -15.87
C ARG A 542 -4.53 16.67 -16.49
N PHE A 543 -4.55 16.87 -17.81
CA PHE A 543 -3.40 17.38 -18.54
C PHE A 543 -2.94 18.75 -18.06
N ASP A 544 -3.87 19.61 -17.66
CA ASP A 544 -3.54 20.96 -17.19
C ASP A 544 -2.87 20.99 -15.80
N LEU A 545 -2.77 19.86 -15.10
CA LEU A 545 -2.24 19.78 -13.74
C LEU A 545 -2.95 20.70 -12.74
N SER A 546 -4.21 21.08 -12.98
CA SER A 546 -4.95 22.05 -12.16
C SER A 546 -4.95 21.71 -10.66
N ALA A 547 -5.37 20.49 -10.30
CA ALA A 547 -5.38 20.03 -8.91
C ALA A 547 -3.97 20.00 -8.29
N THR A 548 -2.97 19.55 -9.05
CA THR A 548 -1.57 19.50 -8.60
C THR A 548 -1.01 20.91 -8.38
N ARG A 549 -1.26 21.85 -9.30
CA ARG A 549 -0.86 23.26 -9.19
C ARG A 549 -1.38 23.88 -7.91
N THR A 550 -2.66 23.69 -7.61
CA THR A 550 -3.28 24.21 -6.39
C THR A 550 -2.63 23.62 -5.14
N GLY A 551 -2.57 22.29 -5.03
CA GLY A 551 -2.02 21.64 -3.84
C GLY A 551 -0.53 21.93 -3.61
N TRP A 552 0.25 22.06 -4.69
CA TRP A 552 1.66 22.47 -4.59
C TRP A 552 1.79 23.95 -4.22
N GLY A 553 0.98 24.82 -4.83
CA GLY A 553 0.98 26.26 -4.55
C GLY A 553 0.64 26.59 -3.09
N GLU A 554 -0.30 25.86 -2.49
CA GLU A 554 -0.64 25.96 -1.06
C GLU A 554 0.55 25.64 -0.14
N ALA A 555 1.46 24.76 -0.60
CA ALA A 555 2.71 24.41 0.10
C ALA A 555 3.90 25.30 -0.31
N GLY A 556 3.67 26.36 -1.10
CA GLY A 556 4.73 27.24 -1.61
C GLY A 556 5.67 26.55 -2.60
N LEU A 557 5.22 25.50 -3.28
CA LEU A 557 5.92 24.77 -4.32
C LEU A 557 5.29 25.03 -5.69
N SER A 558 6.07 24.94 -6.77
CA SER A 558 5.56 25.10 -8.13
C SER A 558 5.57 23.79 -8.94
N ARG A 559 4.52 23.61 -9.75
CA ARG A 559 4.44 22.59 -10.79
C ARG A 559 3.68 23.16 -11.98
N GLU A 560 4.27 23.16 -13.16
CA GLU A 560 3.68 23.78 -14.35
C GLU A 560 3.79 22.88 -15.57
N ARG A 561 2.83 23.05 -16.48
CA ARG A 561 2.85 22.41 -17.79
C ARG A 561 2.27 23.32 -18.87
N GLU A 562 2.91 23.30 -20.04
CA GLU A 562 2.47 23.96 -21.27
C GLU A 562 2.52 22.97 -22.44
N LEU A 563 1.61 23.15 -23.40
CA LEU A 563 1.58 22.39 -24.65
C LEU A 563 1.77 23.38 -25.80
N VAL A 564 2.76 23.15 -26.64
CA VAL A 564 3.09 23.98 -27.80
C VAL A 564 2.97 23.14 -29.06
N VAL A 565 2.43 23.71 -30.13
CA VAL A 565 2.35 23.07 -31.44
C VAL A 565 3.35 23.71 -32.41
N ALA A 566 3.93 22.88 -33.26
CA ALA A 566 4.71 23.29 -34.41
C ALA A 566 3.93 23.01 -35.70
N ARG A 567 3.81 24.03 -36.54
CA ARG A 567 3.13 23.96 -37.83
C ARG A 567 4.13 24.18 -38.96
N HIS A 568 4.00 23.38 -40.00
CA HIS A 568 4.68 23.59 -41.27
C HIS A 568 3.61 23.90 -42.33
N GLU A 569 3.73 25.03 -43.01
CA GLU A 569 2.74 25.50 -44.00
C GLU A 569 1.29 25.51 -43.46
N GLY A 570 1.12 25.96 -42.21
CA GLY A 570 -0.17 26.01 -41.52
C GLY A 570 -0.70 24.66 -41.01
N LYS A 571 -0.04 23.53 -41.29
CA LYS A 571 -0.42 22.20 -40.80
C LYS A 571 0.38 21.80 -39.56
N ALA A 572 -0.28 21.37 -38.50
CA ALA A 572 0.38 20.80 -37.32
C ALA A 572 1.12 19.50 -37.65
N VAL A 573 2.43 19.50 -37.41
CA VAL A 573 3.34 18.36 -37.68
C VAL A 573 3.89 17.73 -36.39
N ALA A 574 4.02 18.50 -35.32
CA ALA A 574 4.49 18.03 -34.02
C ALA A 574 3.97 18.90 -32.87
N LEU A 575 3.97 18.35 -31.66
CA LEU A 575 3.71 19.09 -30.42
C LEU A 575 4.80 18.79 -29.39
N ALA A 576 4.96 19.71 -28.44
CA ALA A 576 5.81 19.53 -27.28
C ALA A 576 5.06 19.81 -25.98
N VAL A 577 5.25 18.93 -25.01
CA VAL A 577 4.85 19.16 -23.61
C VAL A 577 6.08 19.69 -22.87
N PHE A 578 5.97 20.90 -22.33
CA PHE A 578 6.97 21.47 -21.43
C PHE A 578 6.47 21.38 -20.01
N GLU A 579 7.36 21.01 -19.09
CA GLU A 579 7.04 20.90 -17.68
C GLU A 579 8.10 21.54 -16.81
N SER A 580 7.72 22.13 -15.69
CA SER A 580 8.65 22.69 -14.71
C SER A 580 8.19 22.32 -13.30
N ALA A 581 9.12 22.07 -12.40
CA ALA A 581 8.83 21.81 -10.98
C ALA A 581 9.72 22.68 -10.09
N GLN A 582 9.35 22.85 -8.82
CA GLN A 582 10.10 23.66 -7.84
C GLN A 582 11.64 23.50 -7.99
N PRO A 583 12.42 24.58 -8.14
CA PRO A 583 13.89 24.52 -8.14
C PRO A 583 14.45 23.80 -6.92
N GLY A 584 15.44 22.95 -7.12
CA GLY A 584 16.03 22.14 -6.05
C GLY A 584 15.28 20.84 -5.72
N LEU A 585 14.07 20.63 -6.25
CA LEU A 585 13.31 19.40 -6.03
C LEU A 585 14.06 18.17 -6.56
N ASN A 586 14.50 18.21 -7.81
CA ASN A 586 15.27 17.14 -8.44
C ASN A 586 16.57 17.70 -9.02
N LEU A 587 17.70 17.20 -8.53
CA LEU A 587 19.02 17.72 -8.89
C LEU A 587 19.44 17.43 -10.34
N PHE A 588 18.76 16.50 -11.01
CA PHE A 588 18.93 16.18 -12.43
C PHE A 588 17.80 16.73 -13.30
N ASN A 589 16.92 17.58 -12.74
CA ASN A 589 15.87 18.28 -13.49
C ASN A 589 14.92 17.34 -14.28
N VAL A 590 14.76 16.08 -13.87
CA VAL A 590 13.83 15.13 -14.54
C VAL A 590 12.35 15.46 -14.31
N LEU A 591 12.02 16.61 -13.73
CA LEU A 591 10.67 17.16 -13.70
C LEU A 591 10.58 18.50 -14.45
N ASP A 592 11.72 19.02 -14.91
CA ASP A 592 11.86 20.13 -15.85
C ASP A 592 12.05 19.56 -17.26
N GLY A 593 11.00 18.86 -17.73
CA GLY A 593 11.06 17.95 -18.87
C GLY A 593 10.36 18.46 -20.13
N VAL A 594 10.94 18.14 -21.30
CA VAL A 594 10.38 18.32 -22.63
C VAL A 594 10.07 16.97 -23.26
N ARG A 595 8.81 16.77 -23.65
CA ARG A 595 8.37 15.59 -24.42
C ARG A 595 7.89 16.01 -25.79
N LEU A 596 8.53 15.50 -26.83
CA LEU A 596 8.16 15.75 -28.22
C LEU A 596 7.22 14.65 -28.71
N VAL A 597 6.14 15.04 -29.39
CA VAL A 597 5.12 14.13 -29.93
C VAL A 597 4.91 14.45 -31.41
N PRO A 598 5.38 13.59 -32.34
CA PRO A 598 5.16 13.80 -33.76
C PRO A 598 3.72 13.45 -34.12
N LEU A 599 3.04 14.30 -34.90
CA LEU A 599 1.73 13.97 -35.49
C LEU A 599 1.85 13.23 -36.82
N GLU A 600 3.01 13.33 -37.46
CA GLU A 600 3.37 12.65 -38.71
C GLU A 600 4.52 11.65 -38.43
N GLU A 601 5.14 11.09 -39.47
CA GLU A 601 6.34 10.25 -39.32
C GLU A 601 7.54 11.08 -38.85
N ASP A 602 8.26 10.61 -37.83
CA ASP A 602 9.37 11.36 -37.22
C ASP A 602 10.55 11.53 -38.18
N SER A 603 10.77 10.62 -39.12
CA SER A 603 11.83 10.68 -40.13
C SER A 603 11.69 11.84 -41.14
N ARG A 604 10.54 12.52 -41.19
CA ARG A 604 10.29 13.60 -42.16
C ARG A 604 11.09 14.87 -41.82
N PRO A 605 11.73 15.54 -42.80
CA PRO A 605 12.54 16.74 -42.57
C PRO A 605 11.80 17.85 -41.82
N GLU A 606 10.54 18.12 -42.16
CA GLU A 606 9.71 19.14 -41.52
C GLU A 606 9.35 18.81 -40.07
N VAL A 607 9.32 17.51 -39.70
CA VAL A 607 9.12 17.08 -38.30
C VAL A 607 10.42 17.24 -37.52
N GLN A 608 11.56 16.93 -38.13
CA GLN A 608 12.88 17.19 -37.54
C GLN A 608 13.12 18.69 -37.30
N ASP A 609 12.77 19.53 -38.27
CA ASP A 609 12.81 20.99 -38.12
C ASP A 609 11.83 21.48 -37.03
N ALA A 610 10.62 20.92 -36.98
CA ALA A 610 9.68 21.21 -35.92
C ALA A 610 10.22 20.86 -34.52
N PHE A 611 10.91 19.73 -34.36
CA PHE A 611 11.54 19.35 -33.10
C PHE A 611 12.66 20.31 -32.68
N VAL A 612 13.51 20.74 -33.62
CA VAL A 612 14.54 21.76 -33.34
C VAL A 612 13.89 23.07 -32.88
N ALA A 613 12.85 23.52 -33.57
CA ALA A 613 12.11 24.74 -33.22
C ALA A 613 11.47 24.64 -31.82
N LEU A 614 10.83 23.50 -31.52
CA LEU A 614 10.19 23.25 -30.22
C LEU A 614 11.20 23.21 -29.07
N LEU A 615 12.39 22.67 -29.27
CA LEU A 615 13.46 22.68 -28.26
C LEU A 615 14.00 24.10 -28.03
N GLY A 616 14.15 24.91 -29.09
CA GLY A 616 14.49 26.33 -28.96
C GLY A 616 13.44 27.10 -28.16
N ARG A 617 12.15 26.86 -28.44
CA ARG A 617 11.04 27.44 -27.68
C ARG A 617 11.01 26.96 -26.22
N ALA A 618 11.37 25.70 -25.96
CA ALA A 618 11.53 25.21 -24.60
C ALA A 618 12.61 26.02 -23.86
N ALA A 619 13.78 26.24 -24.47
CA ALA A 619 14.85 27.04 -23.87
C ALA A 619 14.35 28.44 -23.43
N GLU A 620 13.57 29.13 -24.26
CA GLU A 620 12.95 30.41 -23.88
C GLU A 620 12.00 30.27 -22.68
N TRP A 621 11.15 29.25 -22.69
CA TRP A 621 10.17 28.99 -21.64
C TRP A 621 10.82 28.71 -20.28
N TYR A 622 11.92 27.95 -20.29
CA TYR A 622 12.74 27.66 -19.11
C TYR A 622 13.57 28.87 -18.66
N ARG A 623 14.07 29.70 -19.59
CA ARG A 623 14.76 30.97 -19.26
C ARG A 623 13.85 31.92 -18.49
N ALA A 624 12.58 32.03 -18.90
CA ALA A 624 11.58 32.85 -18.23
C ALA A 624 11.29 32.39 -16.78
N ARG A 625 11.71 31.16 -16.43
CA ARG A 625 11.58 30.54 -15.11
C ARG A 625 12.92 30.42 -14.38
N ASP A 626 13.91 31.18 -14.82
CA ASP A 626 15.27 31.23 -14.26
C ASP A 626 15.94 29.84 -14.20
N ARG A 627 15.73 29.01 -15.22
CA ARG A 627 16.40 27.71 -15.36
C ARG A 627 17.62 27.84 -16.25
N LYS A 628 18.62 27.03 -15.93
CA LYS A 628 19.86 26.93 -16.72
C LYS A 628 19.83 25.79 -17.72
N VAL A 629 19.06 24.76 -17.42
CA VAL A 629 18.95 23.57 -18.27
C VAL A 629 17.52 23.03 -18.24
N PHE A 630 17.18 22.22 -19.23
CA PHE A 630 15.99 21.38 -19.26
C PHE A 630 16.35 19.98 -19.77
N VAL A 631 15.48 19.02 -19.49
CA VAL A 631 15.69 17.62 -19.88
C VAL A 631 14.75 17.24 -21.02
N HIS A 632 15.28 16.60 -22.05
CA HIS A 632 14.49 15.97 -23.10
C HIS A 632 14.60 14.44 -23.00
N TYR A 633 13.44 13.78 -23.01
CA TYR A 633 13.34 12.31 -23.05
C TYR A 633 13.28 11.85 -24.50
N VAL A 634 14.41 11.39 -25.04
CA VAL A 634 14.45 10.82 -26.39
C VAL A 634 13.91 9.40 -26.31
N GLU A 635 12.66 9.22 -26.73
CA GLU A 635 11.93 7.95 -26.69
C GLU A 635 11.69 7.36 -28.10
N GLY A 636 11.99 8.13 -29.14
CA GLY A 636 11.90 7.73 -30.55
C GLY A 636 13.22 7.16 -31.09
N THR A 637 13.17 6.58 -32.28
CA THR A 637 14.35 6.02 -32.96
C THR A 637 15.07 7.04 -33.84
N CYS A 638 14.37 8.04 -34.37
CA CYS A 638 14.97 9.11 -35.14
C CYS A 638 15.50 10.20 -34.19
N VAL A 639 16.81 10.49 -34.26
CA VAL A 639 17.51 11.39 -33.33
C VAL A 639 18.25 12.53 -34.02
N GLU A 640 18.05 12.73 -35.32
CA GLU A 640 18.75 13.75 -36.12
C GLU A 640 18.60 15.15 -35.52
N TYR A 641 17.39 15.55 -35.11
CA TYR A 641 17.14 16.83 -34.44
C TYR A 641 17.99 17.03 -33.19
N ALA A 642 18.22 15.97 -32.40
CA ALA A 642 18.98 16.03 -31.16
C ALA A 642 20.47 16.22 -31.42
N GLU A 643 20.99 15.61 -32.48
CA GLU A 643 22.37 15.82 -32.96
C GLU A 643 22.55 17.26 -33.47
N ARG A 644 21.58 17.79 -34.23
CA ARG A 644 21.60 19.16 -34.76
C ARG A 644 21.67 20.24 -33.68
N VAL A 645 21.01 20.02 -32.53
CA VAL A 645 21.00 20.97 -31.40
C VAL A 645 22.03 20.64 -30.32
N SER A 646 22.89 19.64 -30.53
CA SER A 646 23.99 19.28 -29.63
C SER A 646 23.57 19.11 -28.16
N LEU A 647 22.45 18.42 -27.90
CA LEU A 647 22.04 18.12 -26.53
C LEU A 647 23.09 17.28 -25.81
N ALA A 648 23.36 17.57 -24.54
CA ALA A 648 24.28 16.79 -23.72
C ALA A 648 23.64 15.45 -23.33
N ASP A 649 24.28 14.34 -23.67
CA ASP A 649 23.79 13.01 -23.35
C ASP A 649 24.17 12.57 -21.93
N LEU A 650 23.16 12.32 -21.10
CA LEU A 650 23.29 11.85 -19.72
C LEU A 650 23.10 10.32 -19.60
N GLY A 651 22.85 9.63 -20.71
CA GLY A 651 22.81 8.17 -20.81
C GLY A 651 21.41 7.55 -20.89
N ASP A 652 21.41 6.23 -20.95
CA ASP A 652 20.19 5.43 -21.12
C ASP A 652 19.39 5.29 -19.82
N GLY A 653 18.09 5.44 -19.94
CA GLY A 653 17.14 5.27 -18.86
C GLY A 653 15.91 4.46 -19.25
N LYS A 654 15.14 4.10 -18.23
CA LYS A 654 13.80 3.52 -18.38
C LYS A 654 12.84 4.22 -17.45
N LEU A 655 11.72 4.68 -17.99
CA LEU A 655 10.59 5.09 -17.18
C LEU A 655 9.88 3.82 -16.73
N TRP A 656 9.99 3.54 -15.43
CA TRP A 656 9.26 2.48 -14.78
C TRP A 656 7.95 3.03 -14.24
N VAL A 657 6.84 2.34 -14.55
CA VAL A 657 5.52 2.66 -14.02
C VAL A 657 4.86 1.39 -13.49
N MET A 658 4.17 1.51 -12.37
CA MET A 658 3.43 0.44 -11.71
C MET A 658 2.13 0.97 -11.12
N SER A 659 1.02 0.26 -11.33
CA SER A 659 -0.25 0.56 -10.68
C SER A 659 -0.14 0.36 -9.18
N ALA A 660 -0.79 1.23 -8.42
CA ALA A 660 -0.91 1.08 -6.97
C ALA A 660 -1.59 -0.24 -6.55
N ARG A 661 -2.35 -0.86 -7.46
CA ARG A 661 -2.94 -2.18 -7.27
C ARG A 661 -1.92 -3.32 -7.16
N LEU A 662 -0.68 -3.10 -7.57
CA LEU A 662 0.41 -4.07 -7.46
C LEU A 662 1.40 -3.72 -6.35
N LEU A 663 1.15 -2.65 -5.58
CA LEU A 663 2.10 -2.23 -4.56
C LEU A 663 2.34 -3.33 -3.50
N PRO A 664 1.32 -4.00 -2.93
CA PRO A 664 1.58 -5.07 -1.96
C PRO A 664 2.46 -6.20 -2.54
N GLU A 665 2.28 -6.53 -3.82
CA GLU A 665 3.05 -7.55 -4.56
C GLU A 665 4.48 -7.08 -4.83
N PHE A 666 4.67 -5.78 -5.09
CA PHE A 666 5.98 -5.16 -5.23
C PHE A 666 6.76 -5.16 -3.91
N LEU A 667 6.09 -4.90 -2.78
CA LEU A 667 6.72 -4.96 -1.46
C LEU A 667 7.15 -6.39 -1.10
N GLU A 668 6.33 -7.40 -1.42
CA GLU A 668 6.72 -8.81 -1.33
C GLU A 668 7.97 -9.10 -2.17
N HIS A 669 7.93 -8.73 -3.44
CA HIS A 669 9.04 -8.94 -4.37
C HIS A 669 10.33 -8.25 -3.89
N LEU A 670 10.21 -7.04 -3.35
CA LEU A 670 11.31 -6.31 -2.77
C LEU A 670 11.92 -7.11 -1.60
N CYS A 671 11.10 -7.62 -0.68
CA CYS A 671 11.58 -8.48 0.39
C CYS A 671 12.24 -9.74 -0.18
N GLU A 672 11.58 -10.49 -1.05
CA GLU A 672 12.09 -11.71 -1.67
C GLU A 672 13.46 -11.50 -2.34
N SER A 673 13.56 -10.47 -3.18
CA SER A 673 14.76 -10.18 -3.97
C SER A 673 15.93 -9.61 -3.17
N THR A 674 15.65 -9.04 -2.00
CA THR A 674 16.67 -8.41 -1.14
C THR A 674 17.11 -9.30 0.00
N THR A 675 16.54 -10.50 0.12
CA THR A 675 16.99 -11.50 1.08
C THR A 675 18.48 -11.81 0.85
N PRO A 676 19.29 -11.84 1.92
CA PRO A 676 20.64 -12.39 1.82
C PRO A 676 20.56 -13.81 1.26
N ARG A 677 21.46 -14.16 0.34
CA ARG A 677 21.60 -15.55 -0.07
C ARG A 677 22.17 -16.32 1.12
N ALA A 678 21.65 -17.52 1.38
CA ALA A 678 22.26 -18.41 2.35
C ALA A 678 23.73 -18.61 1.98
N ALA A 679 24.61 -18.52 2.98
CA ALA A 679 26.06 -18.66 2.82
C ALA A 679 26.44 -20.11 2.50
#